data_AF-A0AAN7T954-F1
#
_entry.id   AF-A0AAN7T954-F1
#
_cell.length_a   1.000
_cell.length_b   1.000
_cell.length_c   1.000
_cell.angle_alpha   90.00
_cell.angle_beta   90.00
_cell.angle_gamma   90.00
#
_symmetry.space_group_name_H-M   'P 1'
#
loop_
_entity.id
_entity.type
_entity.pdbx_description
1 polymer ?
#
loop_
_entity_poly.entity_id
_entity_poly.type
_entity_poly.pdbx_seq_one_letter_code
_entity_poly.pdbx_strand_id
1 'polypeptide(L)'
;MRTDTAVGLLAITNALYGAVHAGPVSRSHPTSSTGSIENMKSKIKNVVILVMENRSFDNLLGGQKTKGLENPINNGPFCNPINITNPSAGRMCSRASDYNSVIDDPDHNVYGNNIEFYGTYNPDNNAIASGKLQPNMQGFIHEEIHNYATKGNSSFLAKQVMNYYTEEQVAVLTALTKNFVTFNHWHSDVPGPTNPNRVALHSGTTHGYGANNFENGVMPQMSIFEQMSALNKTWKNYVTLNTSITDALFFNWTYASGSGQYVVPLADYYTDAAAGELPELSVVNPSCCDVGTTSMHPSGLVSDGENLIKAVYEALRASPQWNQSALLITFDETGGFHDHVQPPLAVRPDNFTYTTTTPSGTNYTFGFDRLGGRLPTWLISPWVSQGYVEQKGVNCDGKEASYSATSMLRTLGYLWDFQPFNPRVEKAPSFDRLFGKSIRTDVVEKLPNVTACTAPLSTPPRGSAVFSDEPARASSPPSSPPGFPWEKEAVSRTSSPKPTVNIFSMLGKRKALANVGDNVRPTKKPATSSQRPESKSLTQMQISLGQEVQTTCRVCGMEYIRSSAEDRKLHDKYHKQNTEGYDVGKDFVQKASEGVSFQGAAAGDTICMVDCFDRPGRKSRAQAVLEIVQRELGAVPIAAKELWDKNCGALMDGTTCEPRYSAYMYIRGTKCVGYLLTERITRAACVQEPESSRKKTAASREPALPSGTALSTLKARKQAAQEAVAEAVKHPIELSPETSGAKLGISRIWTSPTHRQQGIGIVLLNAALRHYNTRSTRQTAAEIGKEDVAFSQPTAAGARLARKWFGRLYGWHVYVD
;
A
#
# COMPACT_ATOMS: atom_id res chain seq x y z
N MET A 1 61.81 -73.45 -12.06
CA MET A 1 62.63 -72.28 -11.69
C MET A 1 61.65 -71.12 -11.44
N ARG A 2 61.67 -70.47 -10.27
CA ARG A 2 62.36 -69.18 -10.01
C ARG A 2 61.98 -68.10 -11.05
N THR A 3 61.49 -66.90 -10.70
CA THR A 3 61.40 -66.23 -9.39
C THR A 3 60.40 -65.06 -9.44
N ASP A 4 59.96 -64.60 -8.27
CA ASP A 4 58.97 -63.53 -8.07
C ASP A 4 59.48 -62.07 -8.25
N THR A 5 58.49 -61.18 -8.23
CA THR A 5 58.46 -59.88 -7.51
C THR A 5 58.98 -58.56 -8.11
N ALA A 6 58.14 -57.55 -7.83
CA ALA A 6 58.42 -56.14 -7.56
C ALA A 6 58.70 -55.17 -8.73
N VAL A 7 57.72 -54.31 -8.99
CA VAL A 7 57.90 -52.98 -9.61
C VAL A 7 57.47 -51.93 -8.60
N GLY A 8 58.39 -51.05 -8.21
CA GLY A 8 58.09 -49.84 -7.42
C GLY A 8 57.47 -48.75 -8.32
N LEU A 9 56.50 -47.94 -7.89
CA LEU A 9 56.45 -47.03 -6.73
C LEU A 9 56.85 -45.58 -7.13
N LEU A 10 55.82 -44.74 -7.31
CA LEU A 10 55.89 -43.29 -7.14
C LEU A 10 54.47 -42.78 -6.79
N ALA A 11 54.41 -41.72 -5.99
CA ALA A 11 53.33 -41.53 -5.03
C ALA A 11 52.22 -40.55 -5.47
N ILE A 12 51.00 -40.80 -4.99
CA ILE A 12 49.99 -39.77 -4.70
C ILE A 12 49.49 -40.01 -3.28
N THR A 13 49.72 -39.05 -2.39
CA THR A 13 49.32 -39.12 -0.98
C THR A 13 47.90 -38.59 -0.78
N ASN A 14 46.95 -39.48 -0.45
CA ASN A 14 45.66 -39.09 0.11
C ASN A 14 45.82 -38.80 1.60
N ALA A 15 45.50 -37.57 2.03
CA ALA A 15 45.42 -37.22 3.44
C ALA A 15 44.02 -37.54 4.00
N LEU A 16 43.96 -38.45 4.98
CA LEU A 16 42.74 -38.76 5.72
C LEU A 16 42.31 -37.56 6.59
N TYR A 17 41.02 -37.21 6.51
CA TYR A 17 40.32 -36.54 7.62
C TYR A 17 39.24 -37.48 8.16
N GLY A 18 39.28 -37.74 9.46
CA GLY A 18 38.50 -38.79 10.10
C GLY A 18 37.00 -38.48 10.17
N ALA A 19 36.19 -39.46 9.77
CA ALA A 19 34.73 -39.40 9.92
C ALA A 19 34.32 -39.58 11.39
N VAL A 20 34.11 -38.47 12.10
CA VAL A 20 33.36 -38.49 13.36
C VAL A 20 31.92 -38.86 13.03
N HIS A 21 31.54 -40.11 13.31
CA HIS A 21 30.18 -40.59 13.14
C HIS A 21 29.25 -39.95 14.19
N ALA A 22 28.72 -38.77 13.86
CA ALA A 22 27.45 -38.33 14.43
C ALA A 22 26.34 -39.18 13.78
N GLY A 23 25.90 -40.23 14.48
CA GLY A 23 24.80 -41.07 14.00
C GLY A 23 23.53 -40.22 13.78
N PRO A 24 22.71 -40.52 12.75
CA PRO A 24 21.50 -39.76 12.48
C PRO A 24 20.54 -39.94 13.65
N VAL A 25 20.25 -38.86 14.38
CA VAL A 25 19.16 -38.83 15.35
C VAL A 25 17.86 -38.79 14.56
N SER A 26 17.40 -39.98 14.15
CA SER A 26 16.07 -40.18 13.59
C SER A 26 15.04 -39.84 14.68
N ARG A 27 14.61 -38.58 14.70
CA ARG A 27 13.38 -38.19 15.40
C ARG A 27 12.24 -38.63 14.50
N SER A 28 11.64 -39.78 14.82
CA SER A 28 10.38 -40.20 14.23
C SER A 28 9.35 -39.08 14.41
N HIS A 29 8.98 -38.40 13.33
CA HIS A 29 7.88 -37.43 13.36
C HIS A 29 6.59 -38.20 13.72
N PRO A 30 5.95 -37.93 14.87
CA PRO A 30 4.73 -38.65 15.23
C PRO A 30 3.61 -38.26 14.27
N THR A 31 2.79 -39.23 13.87
CA THR A 31 1.49 -38.97 13.22
C THR A 31 0.61 -38.13 14.16
N SER A 32 -0.35 -37.40 13.57
CA SER A 32 -1.46 -36.87 14.35
C SER A 32 -2.14 -38.00 15.13
N SER A 33 -2.59 -37.70 16.35
CA SER A 33 -3.16 -38.69 17.27
C SER A 33 -4.38 -38.11 17.96
N THR A 34 -5.32 -38.95 18.38
CA THR A 34 -6.48 -38.50 19.17
C THR A 34 -6.03 -37.70 20.41
N GLY A 35 -4.94 -38.12 21.04
CA GLY A 35 -4.36 -37.42 22.20
C GLY A 35 -3.80 -36.04 21.89
N SER A 36 -3.20 -35.82 20.71
CA SER A 36 -2.68 -34.50 20.31
C SER A 36 -3.78 -33.55 19.83
N ILE A 37 -4.79 -34.09 19.12
CA ILE A 37 -5.99 -33.36 18.70
C ILE A 37 -6.78 -32.83 19.92
N GLU A 38 -7.13 -33.69 20.88
CA GLU A 38 -7.87 -33.27 22.09
C GLU A 38 -7.03 -32.32 22.98
N ASN A 39 -5.71 -32.53 23.02
CA ASN A 39 -4.75 -31.62 23.66
C ASN A 39 -4.69 -30.23 22.98
N MET A 40 -4.99 -30.11 21.68
CA MET A 40 -5.13 -28.83 20.98
C MET A 40 -6.51 -28.20 21.24
N LYS A 41 -7.60 -28.97 21.04
CA LYS A 41 -8.99 -28.52 21.25
C LYS A 41 -9.27 -27.98 22.65
N SER A 42 -8.65 -28.58 23.67
CA SER A 42 -8.81 -28.15 25.06
C SER A 42 -8.22 -26.76 25.35
N LYS A 43 -7.35 -26.23 24.48
CA LYS A 43 -6.63 -24.97 24.68
C LYS A 43 -7.04 -23.90 23.68
N ILE A 44 -6.95 -24.21 22.40
CA ILE A 44 -7.15 -23.24 21.32
C ILE A 44 -8.65 -23.07 21.07
N LYS A 45 -9.09 -21.82 21.06
CA LYS A 45 -10.46 -21.39 20.73
C LYS A 45 -10.46 -20.42 19.55
N ASN A 46 -9.45 -19.55 19.49
CA ASN A 46 -9.31 -18.55 18.43
C ASN A 46 -8.07 -18.85 17.58
N VAL A 47 -8.23 -18.81 16.26
CA VAL A 47 -7.13 -18.90 15.30
C VAL A 47 -7.07 -17.61 14.50
N VAL A 48 -5.93 -16.93 14.57
CA VAL A 48 -5.60 -15.79 13.73
C VAL A 48 -4.71 -16.27 12.59
N ILE A 49 -5.01 -15.88 11.36
CA ILE A 49 -4.22 -16.18 10.17
C ILE A 49 -3.84 -14.85 9.53
N LEU A 50 -2.55 -14.54 9.49
CA LEU A 50 -2.00 -13.40 8.76
C LEU A 50 -1.33 -13.90 7.48
N VAL A 51 -1.79 -13.43 6.32
CA VAL A 51 -1.32 -13.92 5.01
C VAL A 51 -0.69 -12.76 4.22
N MET A 52 0.64 -12.73 4.24
CA MET A 52 1.53 -11.73 3.62
C MET A 52 1.78 -12.00 2.12
N GLU A 53 2.57 -11.15 1.45
CA GLU A 53 2.82 -11.14 -0.01
C GLU A 53 4.28 -10.90 -0.40
N ASN A 54 4.57 -11.05 -1.69
CA ASN A 54 5.06 -12.35 -2.14
C ASN A 54 6.58 -12.49 -1.84
N ARG A 55 6.96 -13.54 -1.10
CA ARG A 55 8.33 -13.73 -0.60
C ARG A 55 8.65 -15.21 -0.37
N SER A 56 9.79 -15.64 -0.93
CA SER A 56 10.33 -16.98 -0.68
C SER A 56 10.97 -17.11 0.71
N PHE A 57 11.08 -18.35 1.19
CA PHE A 57 11.71 -18.66 2.48
C PHE A 57 13.19 -18.22 2.49
N ASP A 58 13.97 -18.59 1.48
CA ASP A 58 15.36 -18.18 1.34
C ASP A 58 15.53 -16.65 1.27
N ASN A 59 14.58 -15.90 0.69
CA ASN A 59 14.69 -14.45 0.64
C ASN A 59 14.55 -13.81 2.03
N LEU A 60 13.50 -14.11 2.80
CA LEU A 60 13.31 -13.51 4.12
C LEU A 60 14.14 -14.17 5.22
N LEU A 61 14.37 -15.48 5.14
CA LEU A 61 15.05 -16.26 6.20
C LEU A 61 16.45 -16.75 5.81
N GLY A 62 16.97 -16.37 4.64
CA GLY A 62 18.29 -16.77 4.17
C GLY A 62 19.45 -16.34 5.08
N GLY A 63 19.31 -15.23 5.81
CA GLY A 63 20.32 -14.75 6.76
C GLY A 63 20.19 -15.26 8.20
N GLN A 64 19.19 -16.10 8.50
CA GLN A 64 18.89 -16.56 9.87
C GLN A 64 19.85 -17.67 10.34
N LYS A 65 20.55 -17.46 11.45
CA LYS A 65 21.57 -18.39 11.99
C LYS A 65 20.98 -19.46 12.91
N THR A 66 19.65 -19.56 12.99
CA THR A 66 18.93 -20.55 13.80
C THR A 66 19.21 -21.96 13.28
N LYS A 67 19.71 -22.83 14.14
CA LYS A 67 20.07 -24.21 13.78
C LYS A 67 18.85 -25.00 13.31
N GLY A 68 19.00 -25.72 12.21
CA GLY A 68 17.96 -26.56 11.63
C GLY A 68 17.11 -25.88 10.56
N LEU A 69 17.28 -24.57 10.32
CA LEU A 69 16.78 -23.94 9.09
C LEU A 69 17.67 -24.36 7.92
N GLU A 70 17.05 -24.84 6.85
CA GLU A 70 17.69 -25.11 5.56
C GLU A 70 17.64 -23.82 4.73
N ASN A 71 18.73 -23.07 4.69
CA ASN A 71 18.77 -21.70 4.14
C ASN A 71 20.18 -21.30 3.62
N PRO A 72 20.31 -20.20 2.86
CA PRO A 72 21.59 -19.69 2.37
C PRO A 72 22.73 -19.58 3.38
N ILE A 73 22.50 -19.15 4.63
CA ILE A 73 23.58 -18.99 5.62
C ILE A 73 24.02 -20.31 6.27
N ASN A 74 23.13 -21.31 6.36
CA ASN A 74 23.44 -22.61 6.96
C ASN A 74 23.85 -23.68 5.92
N ASN A 75 23.38 -23.57 4.67
CA ASN A 75 23.48 -24.60 3.63
C ASN A 75 24.04 -24.08 2.28
N GLY A 76 24.14 -22.77 2.10
CA GLY A 76 24.56 -22.12 0.85
C GLY A 76 26.02 -21.67 0.84
N PRO A 77 26.39 -20.65 0.03
CA PRO A 77 25.51 -19.89 -0.85
C PRO A 77 25.04 -20.69 -2.07
N PHE A 78 23.83 -20.40 -2.55
CA PHE A 78 23.26 -21.06 -3.73
C PHE A 78 23.47 -20.18 -4.96
N CYS A 79 23.87 -20.78 -6.08
CA CYS A 79 24.21 -20.04 -7.29
C CYS A 79 23.30 -20.46 -8.46
N ASN A 80 22.84 -19.48 -9.24
CA ASN A 80 22.10 -19.67 -10.49
C ASN A 80 22.93 -19.16 -11.68
N PRO A 81 22.78 -19.72 -12.89
CA PRO A 81 23.34 -19.17 -14.12
C PRO A 81 22.67 -17.86 -14.50
N ILE A 82 23.43 -16.92 -15.08
CA ILE A 82 22.87 -15.68 -15.66
C ILE A 82 22.00 -15.99 -16.89
N ASN A 83 22.34 -17.06 -17.62
CA ASN A 83 21.52 -17.56 -18.72
C ASN A 83 21.61 -19.09 -18.77
N ILE A 84 20.46 -19.77 -18.65
CA ILE A 84 20.38 -21.24 -18.69
C ILE A 84 20.78 -21.83 -20.05
N THR A 85 20.65 -21.07 -21.14
CA THR A 85 21.01 -21.52 -22.50
C THR A 85 22.47 -21.22 -22.87
N ASN A 86 23.16 -20.36 -22.10
CA ASN A 86 24.56 -19.99 -22.33
C ASN A 86 25.37 -20.11 -21.03
N PRO A 87 25.96 -21.30 -20.73
CA PRO A 87 26.77 -21.52 -19.52
C PRO A 87 27.96 -20.56 -19.37
N SER A 88 28.49 -20.02 -20.47
CA SER A 88 29.60 -19.06 -20.48
C SER A 88 29.20 -17.65 -20.03
N ALA A 89 27.89 -17.36 -19.87
CA ALA A 89 27.40 -16.07 -19.37
C ALA A 89 27.71 -15.82 -17.88
N GLY A 90 28.19 -16.82 -17.15
CA GLY A 90 28.52 -16.72 -15.74
C GLY A 90 27.35 -17.05 -14.80
N ARG A 91 27.58 -16.88 -13.50
CA ARG A 91 26.66 -17.25 -12.41
C ARG A 91 26.63 -16.16 -11.35
N MET A 92 25.51 -15.98 -10.66
CA MET A 92 25.44 -15.22 -9.42
C MET A 92 24.98 -16.12 -8.28
N CYS A 93 25.44 -15.83 -7.07
CA CYS A 93 25.10 -16.57 -5.87
C CYS A 93 24.40 -15.69 -4.85
N SER A 94 23.52 -16.29 -4.04
CA SER A 94 22.78 -15.62 -2.98
C SER A 94 23.71 -14.98 -1.94
N ARG A 95 23.38 -13.75 -1.55
CA ARG A 95 24.13 -12.90 -0.61
C ARG A 95 23.16 -12.05 0.21
N ALA A 96 23.68 -11.44 1.28
CA ALA A 96 22.96 -10.41 2.02
C ALA A 96 22.54 -9.24 1.10
N SER A 97 21.28 -8.83 1.21
CA SER A 97 20.70 -7.68 0.52
C SER A 97 21.24 -6.35 1.03
N ASP A 98 21.43 -5.38 0.12
CA ASP A 98 21.75 -3.98 0.41
C ASP A 98 20.52 -3.04 0.32
N TYR A 99 19.30 -3.59 0.18
CA TYR A 99 18.04 -2.84 -0.03
C TYR A 99 16.89 -3.31 0.88
N ASN A 100 15.92 -2.42 1.14
CA ASN A 100 14.69 -2.69 1.92
C ASN A 100 13.50 -3.18 1.06
N SER A 101 13.62 -3.07 -0.26
CA SER A 101 12.57 -3.36 -1.23
C SER A 101 13.19 -3.68 -2.58
N VAL A 102 12.47 -4.47 -3.37
CA VAL A 102 12.78 -4.84 -4.74
C VAL A 102 11.84 -4.06 -5.65
N ILE A 103 12.36 -3.48 -6.74
CA ILE A 103 11.60 -2.54 -7.59
C ILE A 103 10.88 -3.27 -8.72
N ASP A 104 11.51 -4.31 -9.26
CA ASP A 104 10.96 -5.12 -10.33
C ASP A 104 10.34 -6.40 -9.74
N ASP A 105 9.08 -6.66 -10.10
CA ASP A 105 8.28 -7.77 -9.58
C ASP A 105 8.61 -9.05 -10.38
N PRO A 106 9.27 -10.07 -9.79
CA PRO A 106 9.71 -11.25 -10.55
C PRO A 106 8.51 -12.09 -11.04
N ASP A 107 8.66 -12.83 -12.14
CA ASP A 107 7.53 -13.58 -12.71
C ASP A 107 7.14 -14.80 -11.86
N HIS A 108 6.00 -14.69 -11.21
CA HIS A 108 5.38 -15.71 -10.38
C HIS A 108 4.15 -16.35 -11.04
N ASN A 109 4.00 -16.24 -12.37
CA ASN A 109 3.03 -17.05 -13.11
C ASN A 109 3.40 -18.55 -13.11
N VAL A 110 2.47 -19.41 -13.52
CA VAL A 110 2.68 -20.86 -13.60
C VAL A 110 3.83 -21.24 -14.53
N TYR A 111 4.01 -20.50 -15.63
CA TYR A 111 5.15 -20.74 -16.54
C TYR A 111 6.45 -20.12 -16.03
N GLY A 112 6.42 -18.99 -15.30
CA GLY A 112 7.58 -18.42 -14.59
C GLY A 112 8.15 -19.43 -13.59
N ASN A 113 7.31 -19.87 -12.65
CA ASN A 113 7.64 -20.96 -11.72
C ASN A 113 8.19 -22.21 -12.45
N ASN A 114 7.64 -22.59 -13.61
CA ASN A 114 8.18 -23.71 -14.38
C ASN A 114 9.62 -23.47 -14.86
N ILE A 115 9.93 -22.29 -15.43
CA ILE A 115 11.30 -22.02 -15.91
C ILE A 115 12.27 -21.85 -14.74
N GLU A 116 11.84 -21.21 -13.64
CA GLU A 116 12.61 -21.08 -12.40
C GLU A 116 13.02 -22.44 -11.83
N PHE A 117 12.06 -23.35 -11.72
CA PHE A 117 12.24 -24.65 -11.08
C PHE A 117 12.90 -25.68 -12.01
N TYR A 118 12.54 -25.72 -13.30
CA TYR A 118 12.97 -26.78 -14.24
C TYR A 118 13.90 -26.31 -15.36
N GLY A 119 14.08 -25.01 -15.57
CA GLY A 119 14.84 -24.45 -16.70
C GLY A 119 14.09 -24.49 -18.03
N THR A 120 12.76 -24.63 -18.02
CA THR A 120 11.89 -24.54 -19.20
C THR A 120 10.48 -24.13 -18.82
N TYR A 121 9.81 -23.31 -19.64
CA TYR A 121 8.40 -22.95 -19.44
C TYR A 121 7.44 -24.15 -19.56
N ASN A 122 7.87 -25.21 -20.26
CA ASN A 122 7.03 -26.35 -20.67
C ASN A 122 7.64 -27.70 -20.22
N PRO A 123 7.77 -27.97 -18.91
CA PRO A 123 8.32 -29.23 -18.42
C PRO A 123 7.33 -30.39 -18.63
N ASP A 124 7.84 -31.60 -18.84
CA ASP A 124 7.01 -32.80 -18.99
C ASP A 124 6.43 -33.25 -17.64
N ASN A 125 5.12 -33.09 -17.47
CA ASN A 125 4.41 -33.50 -16.25
C ASN A 125 4.50 -35.00 -15.97
N ASN A 126 4.59 -35.86 -17.00
CA ASN A 126 4.75 -37.31 -16.78
C ASN A 126 6.17 -37.63 -16.30
N ALA A 127 7.17 -36.90 -16.80
CA ALA A 127 8.54 -37.00 -16.28
C ALA A 127 8.64 -36.49 -14.83
N ILE A 128 7.93 -35.41 -14.47
CA ILE A 128 7.82 -34.90 -13.09
C ILE A 128 7.13 -35.93 -12.18
N ALA A 129 5.94 -36.40 -12.54
CA ALA A 129 5.15 -37.34 -11.74
C ALA A 129 5.83 -38.70 -11.54
N SER A 130 6.65 -39.14 -12.51
CA SER A 130 7.49 -40.35 -12.39
C SER A 130 8.87 -40.11 -11.76
N GLY A 131 9.18 -38.88 -11.36
CA GLY A 131 10.44 -38.49 -10.74
C GLY A 131 11.66 -38.49 -11.69
N LYS A 132 11.46 -38.66 -13.00
CA LYS A 132 12.50 -38.61 -14.04
C LYS A 132 12.99 -37.18 -14.31
N LEU A 133 12.12 -36.18 -14.12
CA LEU A 133 12.46 -34.77 -14.17
C LEU A 133 12.27 -34.18 -12.76
N GLN A 134 13.36 -33.73 -12.17
CA GLN A 134 13.36 -33.06 -10.86
C GLN A 134 13.60 -31.56 -11.04
N PRO A 135 13.07 -30.70 -10.14
CA PRO A 135 13.43 -29.29 -10.09
C PRO A 135 14.94 -29.12 -9.89
N ASN A 136 15.58 -28.32 -10.72
CA ASN A 136 16.99 -27.93 -10.60
C ASN A 136 17.17 -26.57 -9.92
N MET A 137 16.11 -25.77 -9.82
CA MET A 137 16.10 -24.45 -9.17
C MET A 137 17.13 -23.47 -9.80
N GLN A 138 17.33 -23.53 -11.12
CA GLN A 138 18.36 -22.77 -11.86
C GLN A 138 17.83 -21.64 -12.77
N GLY A 139 16.52 -21.43 -12.86
CA GLY A 139 15.95 -20.47 -13.82
C GLY A 139 15.76 -19.03 -13.32
N PHE A 140 15.82 -18.80 -12.01
CA PHE A 140 15.41 -17.53 -11.37
C PHE A 140 16.06 -16.28 -11.98
N ILE A 141 17.39 -16.26 -12.10
CA ILE A 141 18.11 -15.12 -12.70
C ILE A 141 17.77 -14.97 -14.19
N HIS A 142 17.60 -16.09 -14.90
CA HIS A 142 17.34 -16.08 -16.33
C HIS A 142 15.98 -15.45 -16.64
N GLU A 143 14.95 -15.79 -15.87
CA GLU A 143 13.60 -15.29 -16.07
C GLU A 143 13.46 -13.81 -15.67
N GLU A 144 14.08 -13.40 -14.57
CA GLU A 144 14.17 -11.98 -14.18
C GLU A 144 14.86 -11.13 -15.27
N ILE A 145 15.97 -11.63 -15.84
CA ILE A 145 16.65 -10.96 -16.94
C ILE A 145 15.83 -10.97 -18.23
N HIS A 146 15.05 -12.03 -18.50
CA HIS A 146 14.14 -12.06 -19.65
C HIS A 146 13.10 -10.93 -19.52
N ASN A 147 12.36 -10.91 -18.42
CA ASN A 147 11.25 -9.97 -18.22
C ASN A 147 11.72 -8.51 -18.14
N TYR A 148 12.93 -8.27 -17.64
CA TYR A 148 13.47 -6.92 -17.42
C TYR A 148 14.70 -6.57 -18.26
N ALA A 149 14.93 -7.27 -19.37
CA ALA A 149 16.06 -7.08 -20.30
C ALA A 149 16.26 -5.61 -20.76
N THR A 150 15.18 -4.82 -20.82
CA THR A 150 15.20 -3.41 -21.25
C THR A 150 15.46 -2.41 -20.12
N LYS A 151 15.39 -2.84 -18.85
CA LYS A 151 15.43 -1.94 -17.68
C LYS A 151 16.81 -1.72 -17.06
N GLY A 152 17.78 -2.60 -17.27
CA GLY A 152 19.09 -2.39 -16.64
C GLY A 152 20.14 -3.50 -16.76
N ASN A 153 21.11 -3.43 -15.85
CA ASN A 153 22.25 -4.35 -15.79
C ASN A 153 21.80 -5.71 -15.23
N SER A 154 22.14 -6.80 -15.92
CA SER A 154 21.91 -8.19 -15.48
C SER A 154 22.39 -8.47 -14.05
N SER A 155 23.48 -7.82 -13.60
CA SER A 155 23.99 -7.94 -12.23
C SER A 155 23.13 -7.25 -11.18
N PHE A 156 22.30 -6.26 -11.54
CA PHE A 156 21.34 -5.63 -10.64
C PHE A 156 20.07 -6.49 -10.55
N LEU A 157 19.54 -6.91 -11.70
CA LEU A 157 18.39 -7.81 -11.80
C LEU A 157 18.63 -9.13 -11.03
N ALA A 158 19.77 -9.79 -11.28
CA ALA A 158 20.13 -11.01 -10.57
C ALA A 158 20.23 -10.84 -9.04
N LYS A 159 20.61 -9.65 -8.53
CA LYS A 159 20.61 -9.38 -7.08
C LYS A 159 19.19 -9.36 -6.53
N GLN A 160 18.25 -8.69 -7.21
CA GLN A 160 16.87 -8.51 -6.75
C GLN A 160 16.24 -9.85 -6.34
N VAL A 161 16.42 -10.87 -7.18
CA VAL A 161 15.84 -12.21 -7.00
C VAL A 161 16.67 -13.16 -6.12
N MET A 162 18.01 -13.07 -6.16
CA MET A 162 18.89 -14.03 -5.46
C MET A 162 19.27 -13.66 -4.03
N ASN A 163 19.20 -12.37 -3.65
CA ASN A 163 19.68 -11.94 -2.34
C ASN A 163 18.65 -12.22 -1.23
N TYR A 164 19.16 -12.29 0.00
CA TYR A 164 18.37 -12.55 1.20
C TYR A 164 18.55 -11.46 2.27
N TYR A 165 17.59 -11.34 3.17
CA TYR A 165 17.65 -10.42 4.31
C TYR A 165 18.42 -11.02 5.49
N THR A 166 19.19 -10.19 6.19
CA THR A 166 19.94 -10.56 7.40
C THR A 166 19.10 -10.40 8.66
N GLU A 167 19.55 -11.00 9.78
CA GLU A 167 18.85 -10.92 11.07
C GLU A 167 18.60 -9.47 11.55
N GLU A 168 19.48 -8.55 11.19
CA GLU A 168 19.40 -7.13 11.52
C GLU A 168 18.39 -6.37 10.65
N GLN A 169 18.16 -6.84 9.41
CA GLN A 169 17.22 -6.23 8.45
C GLN A 169 15.79 -6.69 8.65
N VAL A 170 15.60 -7.95 9.10
CA VAL A 170 14.30 -8.53 9.45
C VAL A 170 14.26 -8.92 10.93
N ALA A 171 14.38 -7.90 11.79
CA ALA A 171 14.53 -8.09 13.23
C ALA A 171 13.28 -8.70 13.88
N VAL A 172 12.08 -8.39 13.37
CA VAL A 172 10.81 -8.93 13.85
C VAL A 172 10.68 -10.40 13.46
N LEU A 173 10.94 -10.75 12.19
CA LEU A 173 10.94 -12.15 11.72
C LEU A 173 12.00 -12.99 12.45
N THR A 174 13.17 -12.40 12.74
CA THR A 174 14.22 -13.02 13.55
C THR A 174 13.75 -13.31 14.98
N ALA A 175 13.05 -12.35 15.61
CA ALA A 175 12.53 -12.53 16.95
C ALA A 175 11.43 -13.61 17.00
N LEU A 176 10.56 -13.69 15.98
CA LEU A 176 9.59 -14.78 15.85
C LEU A 176 10.28 -16.15 15.71
N THR A 177 11.24 -16.24 14.79
CA THR A 177 12.03 -17.45 14.51
C THR A 177 12.78 -17.97 15.74
N LYS A 178 13.27 -17.08 16.61
CA LYS A 178 13.97 -17.44 17.85
C LYS A 178 13.04 -17.79 19.02
N ASN A 179 11.74 -17.46 18.96
CA ASN A 179 10.82 -17.61 20.10
C ASN A 179 9.63 -18.55 19.87
N PHE A 180 9.34 -18.91 18.63
CA PHE A 180 8.18 -19.73 18.25
C PHE A 180 8.56 -20.86 17.30
N VAL A 181 7.56 -21.49 16.71
CA VAL A 181 7.76 -22.53 15.70
C VAL A 181 7.90 -21.91 14.32
N THR A 182 8.94 -22.30 13.59
CA THR A 182 9.13 -21.95 12.16
C THR A 182 9.07 -23.23 11.35
N PHE A 183 8.33 -23.24 10.24
CA PHE A 183 8.24 -24.40 9.34
C PHE A 183 9.32 -24.32 8.27
N ASN A 184 10.19 -25.34 8.19
CA ASN A 184 11.31 -25.41 7.24
C ASN A 184 10.90 -25.94 5.86
N HIS A 185 9.72 -26.55 5.73
CA HIS A 185 9.13 -27.03 4.48
C HIS A 185 7.64 -26.71 4.40
N TRP A 186 7.29 -25.42 4.43
CA TRP A 186 5.96 -24.94 4.04
C TRP A 186 6.01 -24.42 2.60
N HIS A 187 5.08 -24.81 1.74
CA HIS A 187 5.06 -24.44 0.32
C HIS A 187 3.73 -23.80 -0.07
N SER A 188 3.72 -22.98 -1.13
CA SER A 188 2.47 -22.53 -1.75
C SER A 188 1.71 -23.74 -2.33
N ASP A 189 0.37 -23.70 -2.34
CA ASP A 189 -0.40 -24.83 -2.86
C ASP A 189 -0.31 -24.93 -4.39
N VAL A 190 -0.02 -23.82 -5.08
CA VAL A 190 0.15 -23.77 -6.53
C VAL A 190 1.48 -23.09 -6.88
N PRO A 191 2.30 -23.66 -7.80
CA PRO A 191 3.39 -22.96 -8.46
C PRO A 191 2.79 -21.93 -9.42
N GLY A 192 2.47 -20.74 -8.92
CA GLY A 192 1.67 -19.74 -9.61
C GLY A 192 1.25 -18.62 -8.67
N PRO A 193 0.44 -17.65 -9.15
CA PRO A 193 0.39 -16.35 -8.51
C PRO A 193 -0.60 -16.27 -7.33
N THR A 194 -0.67 -15.07 -6.75
CA THR A 194 -1.44 -14.70 -5.56
C THR A 194 -2.87 -15.22 -5.51
N ASN A 195 -3.78 -14.79 -6.40
CA ASN A 195 -5.21 -15.07 -6.23
C ASN A 195 -5.52 -16.58 -6.20
N PRO A 196 -4.97 -17.43 -7.10
CA PRO A 196 -5.05 -18.88 -6.96
C PRO A 196 -4.64 -19.40 -5.58
N ASN A 197 -3.47 -18.98 -5.06
CA ASN A 197 -3.00 -19.42 -3.75
C ASN A 197 -3.86 -18.90 -2.57
N ARG A 198 -4.37 -17.66 -2.65
CA ARG A 198 -5.36 -17.10 -1.70
C ARG A 198 -6.63 -17.96 -1.63
N VAL A 199 -7.16 -18.38 -2.78
CA VAL A 199 -8.36 -19.23 -2.85
C VAL A 199 -8.07 -20.65 -2.35
N ALA A 200 -6.91 -21.22 -2.69
CA ALA A 200 -6.47 -22.52 -2.18
C ALA A 200 -6.29 -22.52 -0.65
N LEU A 201 -5.79 -21.43 -0.07
CA LEU A 201 -5.62 -21.30 1.38
C LEU A 201 -6.93 -21.41 2.16
N HIS A 202 -8.05 -20.94 1.58
CA HIS A 202 -9.36 -20.95 2.24
C HIS A 202 -10.31 -22.07 1.80
N SER A 203 -10.03 -22.80 0.71
CA SER A 203 -10.90 -23.88 0.20
C SER A 203 -10.17 -25.17 -0.21
N GLY A 204 -8.84 -25.18 -0.18
CA GLY A 204 -7.99 -26.29 -0.56
C GLY A 204 -7.94 -26.60 -2.05
N THR A 205 -8.58 -25.80 -2.90
CA THR A 205 -8.49 -25.87 -4.37
C THR A 205 -8.53 -24.45 -4.95
N THR A 206 -8.04 -24.30 -6.19
CA THR A 206 -8.22 -23.07 -6.97
C THR A 206 -9.37 -23.16 -7.96
N HIS A 207 -10.15 -24.26 -7.97
CA HIS A 207 -11.21 -24.51 -8.96
C HIS A 207 -10.72 -24.41 -10.42
N GLY A 208 -9.48 -24.85 -10.68
CA GLY A 208 -8.87 -24.81 -12.01
C GLY A 208 -8.24 -23.47 -12.41
N TYR A 209 -8.37 -22.41 -11.59
CA TYR A 209 -7.71 -21.14 -11.85
C TYR A 209 -6.20 -21.21 -11.54
N GLY A 210 -5.39 -20.65 -12.43
CA GLY A 210 -3.91 -20.59 -12.32
C GLY A 210 -3.33 -19.21 -12.65
N ALA A 211 -4.17 -18.17 -12.69
CA ALA A 211 -3.75 -16.79 -12.91
C ALA A 211 -4.63 -15.82 -12.09
N ASN A 212 -4.15 -14.58 -11.92
CA ASN A 212 -4.87 -13.49 -11.25
C ASN A 212 -5.94 -12.86 -12.16
N ASN A 213 -6.78 -13.68 -12.80
CA ASN A 213 -7.69 -13.27 -13.88
C ASN A 213 -9.18 -13.60 -13.60
N PHE A 214 -9.57 -13.61 -12.33
CA PHE A 214 -10.93 -13.88 -11.90
C PHE A 214 -11.43 -12.81 -10.90
N GLU A 215 -12.74 -12.57 -10.93
CA GLU A 215 -13.41 -11.56 -10.10
C GLU A 215 -13.82 -12.10 -8.72
N ASN A 216 -14.29 -11.23 -7.84
CA ASN A 216 -14.89 -11.63 -6.57
C ASN A 216 -16.24 -12.32 -6.77
N GLY A 217 -16.58 -13.23 -5.87
CA GLY A 217 -17.86 -13.95 -5.85
C GLY A 217 -18.00 -15.06 -6.90
N VAL A 218 -16.91 -15.43 -7.58
CA VAL A 218 -16.95 -16.45 -8.65
C VAL A 218 -16.69 -17.87 -8.16
N MET A 219 -16.00 -18.06 -7.03
CA MET A 219 -15.58 -19.38 -6.56
C MET A 219 -16.78 -20.15 -6.00
N PRO A 220 -17.18 -21.29 -6.60
CA PRO A 220 -18.38 -22.04 -6.18
C PRO A 220 -18.09 -23.10 -5.12
N GLN A 221 -16.83 -23.40 -4.83
CA GLN A 221 -16.45 -24.40 -3.83
C GLN A 221 -16.63 -23.86 -2.40
N MET A 222 -16.88 -24.79 -1.48
CA MET A 222 -16.98 -24.52 -0.05
C MET A 222 -15.66 -23.92 0.49
N SER A 223 -15.79 -22.87 1.29
CA SER A 223 -14.68 -22.19 1.95
C SER A 223 -14.70 -22.40 3.46
N ILE A 224 -13.59 -22.11 4.13
CA ILE A 224 -13.53 -22.09 5.59
C ILE A 224 -14.52 -21.07 6.20
N PHE A 225 -14.81 -19.97 5.51
CA PHE A 225 -15.80 -18.97 5.94
C PHE A 225 -17.22 -19.55 5.97
N GLU A 226 -17.61 -20.23 4.89
CA GLU A 226 -18.87 -20.97 4.80
C GLU A 226 -18.95 -22.08 5.87
N GLN A 227 -17.87 -22.85 6.01
CA GLN A 227 -17.78 -23.94 6.98
C GLN A 227 -17.92 -23.44 8.43
N MET A 228 -17.33 -22.28 8.77
CA MET A 228 -17.47 -21.67 10.09
C MET A 228 -18.91 -21.24 10.36
N SER A 229 -19.55 -20.56 9.41
CA SER A 229 -20.97 -20.18 9.54
C SER A 229 -21.89 -21.39 9.63
N ALA A 230 -21.63 -22.47 8.87
CA ALA A 230 -22.40 -23.72 8.95
C ALA A 230 -22.27 -24.42 10.32
N LEU A 231 -21.16 -24.21 11.04
CA LEU A 231 -20.93 -24.71 12.40
C LEU A 231 -21.43 -23.74 13.50
N ASN A 232 -22.09 -22.63 13.13
CA ASN A 232 -22.44 -21.52 14.02
C ASN A 232 -21.23 -20.92 14.76
N LYS A 233 -20.05 -20.91 14.12
CA LYS A 233 -18.81 -20.35 14.65
C LYS A 233 -18.55 -18.94 14.13
N THR A 234 -17.96 -18.11 14.97
CA THR A 234 -17.68 -16.72 14.61
C THR A 234 -16.44 -16.62 13.73
N TRP A 235 -16.51 -15.77 12.71
CA TRP A 235 -15.36 -15.40 11.89
C TRP A 235 -15.42 -13.94 11.48
N LYS A 236 -14.26 -13.33 11.23
CA LYS A 236 -14.13 -12.02 10.57
C LYS A 236 -12.93 -12.03 9.63
N ASN A 237 -13.02 -11.27 8.54
CA ASN A 237 -11.93 -11.01 7.61
C ASN A 237 -11.53 -9.53 7.71
N TYR A 238 -10.39 -9.27 8.37
CA TYR A 238 -9.87 -7.95 8.68
C TYR A 238 -8.98 -7.45 7.55
N VAL A 239 -9.35 -6.31 6.96
CA VAL A 239 -8.76 -5.79 5.72
C VAL A 239 -8.51 -4.29 5.79
N THR A 240 -7.47 -3.81 5.11
CA THR A 240 -7.33 -2.38 4.82
C THR A 240 -8.21 -2.05 3.62
N LEU A 241 -9.41 -1.49 3.88
CA LEU A 241 -10.43 -1.22 2.87
C LEU A 241 -9.85 -0.57 1.60
N ASN A 242 -10.27 -1.08 0.44
CA ASN A 242 -9.83 -0.68 -0.91
C ASN A 242 -8.36 -0.94 -1.28
N THR A 243 -7.54 -1.54 -0.40
CA THR A 243 -6.12 -1.85 -0.69
C THR A 243 -5.71 -3.28 -0.35
N SER A 244 -6.41 -3.96 0.56
CA SER A 244 -6.20 -5.39 0.79
C SER A 244 -6.92 -6.26 -0.24
N ILE A 245 -6.28 -7.37 -0.60
CA ILE A 245 -7.03 -8.53 -1.07
C ILE A 245 -7.99 -8.96 0.05
N THR A 246 -9.23 -9.26 -0.33
CA THR A 246 -10.31 -9.58 0.62
C THR A 246 -10.72 -11.03 0.41
N ASP A 247 -10.03 -11.94 1.09
CA ASP A 247 -10.11 -13.38 0.83
C ASP A 247 -11.54 -13.95 0.90
N ALA A 248 -12.35 -13.47 1.84
CA ALA A 248 -13.73 -13.93 1.98
C ALA A 248 -14.61 -13.59 0.75
N LEU A 249 -14.27 -12.53 0.00
CA LEU A 249 -15.02 -12.10 -1.17
C LEU A 249 -14.65 -12.86 -2.45
N PHE A 250 -13.71 -13.81 -2.46
CA PHE A 250 -13.54 -14.66 -3.65
C PHE A 250 -14.70 -15.64 -3.84
N PHE A 251 -15.41 -16.01 -2.76
CA PHE A 251 -16.42 -17.06 -2.75
C PHE A 251 -17.84 -16.55 -3.04
N ASN A 252 -18.55 -17.24 -3.92
CA ASN A 252 -19.94 -16.95 -4.28
C ASN A 252 -20.86 -16.96 -3.04
N TRP A 253 -20.67 -17.97 -2.19
CA TRP A 253 -21.41 -18.14 -0.94
C TRP A 253 -21.42 -16.86 -0.06
N THR A 254 -20.31 -16.11 0.01
CA THR A 254 -20.21 -14.90 0.84
C THR A 254 -21.17 -13.80 0.38
N TYR A 255 -21.43 -13.71 -0.92
CA TYR A 255 -22.44 -12.82 -1.50
C TYR A 255 -23.84 -13.38 -1.32
N ALA A 256 -24.05 -14.66 -1.69
CA ALA A 256 -25.36 -15.32 -1.65
C ALA A 256 -25.97 -15.38 -0.23
N SER A 257 -25.13 -15.51 0.80
CA SER A 257 -25.53 -15.53 2.21
C SER A 257 -25.65 -14.15 2.87
N GLY A 258 -25.19 -13.08 2.20
CA GLY A 258 -25.05 -11.75 2.82
C GLY A 258 -23.90 -11.65 3.84
N SER A 259 -23.02 -12.65 3.93
CA SER A 259 -21.91 -12.72 4.89
C SER A 259 -20.78 -11.72 4.64
N GLY A 260 -20.85 -10.91 3.58
CA GLY A 260 -19.92 -9.81 3.32
C GLY A 260 -19.79 -8.79 4.47
N GLN A 261 -20.77 -8.72 5.37
CA GLN A 261 -20.71 -7.91 6.60
C GLN A 261 -19.61 -8.33 7.61
N TYR A 262 -19.07 -9.55 7.49
CA TYR A 262 -17.95 -10.03 8.31
C TYR A 262 -16.58 -9.64 7.73
N VAL A 263 -16.55 -8.96 6.58
CA VAL A 263 -15.38 -8.23 6.10
C VAL A 263 -15.35 -6.87 6.78
N VAL A 264 -14.32 -6.62 7.59
CA VAL A 264 -14.24 -5.45 8.47
C VAL A 264 -12.89 -4.73 8.34
N PRO A 265 -12.80 -3.44 8.70
CA PRO A 265 -11.52 -2.72 8.76
C PRO A 265 -10.46 -3.44 9.62
N LEU A 266 -9.20 -3.38 9.19
CA LEU A 266 -8.05 -3.88 9.96
C LEU A 266 -7.91 -3.18 11.33
N ALA A 267 -8.43 -1.96 11.47
CA ALA A 267 -8.49 -1.27 12.76
C ALA A 267 -9.29 -2.06 13.81
N ASP A 268 -10.34 -2.77 13.39
CA ASP A 268 -11.24 -3.50 14.28
C ASP A 268 -10.55 -4.73 14.88
N TYR A 269 -9.53 -5.29 14.21
CA TYR A 269 -8.71 -6.38 14.77
C TYR A 269 -8.06 -5.97 16.09
N TYR A 270 -7.51 -4.76 16.15
CA TYR A 270 -6.84 -4.25 17.35
C TYR A 270 -7.83 -3.97 18.47
N THR A 271 -9.04 -3.50 18.13
CA THR A 271 -10.14 -3.27 19.08
C THR A 271 -10.66 -4.59 19.65
N ASP A 272 -10.99 -5.55 18.78
CA ASP A 272 -11.46 -6.89 19.16
C ASP A 272 -10.40 -7.62 20.02
N ALA A 273 -9.12 -7.54 19.64
CA ALA A 273 -8.01 -8.11 20.40
C ALA A 273 -7.90 -7.50 21.80
N ALA A 274 -7.96 -6.17 21.92
CA ALA A 274 -7.89 -5.48 23.21
C ALA A 274 -9.10 -5.77 24.11
N ALA A 275 -10.29 -5.92 23.54
CA ALA A 275 -11.51 -6.29 24.27
C ALA A 275 -11.53 -7.77 24.70
N GLY A 276 -10.78 -8.63 24.01
CA GLY A 276 -10.91 -10.09 24.17
C GLY A 276 -12.15 -10.63 23.45
N GLU A 277 -12.52 -10.00 22.32
CA GLU A 277 -13.68 -10.31 21.48
C GLU A 277 -13.27 -10.80 20.08
N LEU A 278 -12.02 -11.26 19.88
CA LEU A 278 -11.64 -11.89 18.61
C LEU A 278 -12.52 -13.11 18.34
N PRO A 279 -12.99 -13.29 17.08
CA PRO A 279 -13.76 -14.45 16.68
C PRO A 279 -12.91 -15.73 16.65
N GLU A 280 -13.58 -16.88 16.61
CA GLU A 280 -12.92 -18.19 16.53
C GLU A 280 -11.99 -18.30 15.30
N LEU A 281 -12.34 -17.66 14.18
CA LEU A 281 -11.47 -17.48 13.02
C LEU A 281 -11.28 -16.00 12.65
N SER A 282 -10.05 -15.52 12.75
CA SER A 282 -9.65 -14.17 12.33
C SER A 282 -8.71 -14.24 11.13
N VAL A 283 -9.15 -13.84 9.93
CA VAL A 283 -8.28 -13.76 8.75
C VAL A 283 -7.85 -12.31 8.54
N VAL A 284 -6.55 -12.05 8.59
CA VAL A 284 -5.96 -10.71 8.50
C VAL A 284 -5.20 -10.59 7.17
N ASN A 285 -5.61 -9.64 6.33
CA ASN A 285 -4.92 -9.34 5.07
C ASN A 285 -4.20 -7.99 5.15
N PRO A 286 -2.94 -7.91 4.70
CA PRO A 286 -2.21 -6.65 4.60
C PRO A 286 -2.80 -5.74 3.52
N SER A 287 -2.44 -4.46 3.51
CA SER A 287 -2.64 -3.61 2.33
C SER A 287 -1.62 -3.95 1.23
N CYS A 288 -2.04 -3.91 -0.03
CA CYS A 288 -1.21 -4.03 -1.23
C CYS A 288 -1.64 -2.94 -2.26
N CYS A 289 -0.85 -2.57 -3.25
CA CYS A 289 0.57 -2.81 -3.46
C CYS A 289 1.28 -1.43 -3.59
N ASP A 290 2.60 -1.39 -3.78
CA ASP A 290 3.45 -0.18 -3.76
C ASP A 290 3.86 0.38 -2.38
N VAL A 291 4.75 1.37 -2.43
CA VAL A 291 5.31 2.09 -1.28
C VAL A 291 4.22 2.65 -0.36
N GLY A 292 4.30 2.30 0.93
CA GLY A 292 3.30 2.66 1.94
C GLY A 292 2.20 1.61 2.13
N THR A 293 2.32 0.46 1.46
CA THR A 293 1.52 -0.74 1.75
C THR A 293 2.30 -1.74 2.61
N THR A 294 1.59 -2.69 3.22
CA THR A 294 2.10 -3.52 4.33
C THR A 294 2.29 -4.99 3.98
N SER A 295 2.05 -5.38 2.72
CA SER A 295 2.05 -6.80 2.34
C SER A 295 3.42 -7.43 2.16
N MET A 296 4.48 -6.61 2.01
CA MET A 296 5.81 -6.98 1.51
C MET A 296 5.89 -7.32 0.01
N HIS A 297 4.80 -7.23 -0.76
CA HIS A 297 4.85 -7.34 -2.23
C HIS A 297 5.95 -6.42 -2.84
N PRO A 298 6.64 -6.81 -3.93
CA PRO A 298 7.55 -5.92 -4.66
C PRO A 298 6.99 -4.52 -4.95
N SER A 299 7.90 -3.56 -5.04
CA SER A 299 7.77 -2.10 -4.81
C SER A 299 7.36 -1.66 -3.39
N GLY A 300 6.78 -2.54 -2.56
CA GLY A 300 6.55 -2.33 -1.12
C GLY A 300 7.79 -2.59 -0.25
N LEU A 301 7.85 -2.00 0.95
CA LEU A 301 8.99 -2.15 1.87
C LEU A 301 8.83 -3.38 2.78
N VAL A 302 9.88 -4.19 2.95
CA VAL A 302 9.86 -5.30 3.91
C VAL A 302 9.70 -4.80 5.34
N SER A 303 10.27 -3.63 5.68
CA SER A 303 10.04 -2.97 6.97
C SER A 303 8.57 -2.66 7.26
N ASP A 304 7.76 -2.35 6.25
CA ASP A 304 6.35 -1.98 6.47
C ASP A 304 5.50 -3.23 6.77
N GLY A 305 5.87 -4.37 6.19
CA GLY A 305 5.32 -5.67 6.57
C GLY A 305 5.81 -6.16 7.95
N GLU A 306 7.07 -5.91 8.33
CA GLU A 306 7.52 -6.21 9.70
C GLU A 306 6.73 -5.40 10.74
N ASN A 307 6.39 -4.14 10.43
CA ASN A 307 5.55 -3.31 11.30
C ASN A 307 4.14 -3.89 11.45
N LEU A 308 3.52 -4.40 10.37
CA LEU A 308 2.22 -5.08 10.45
C LEU A 308 2.30 -6.37 11.27
N ILE A 309 3.27 -7.23 10.99
CA ILE A 309 3.49 -8.49 11.72
C ILE A 309 3.67 -8.21 13.22
N LYS A 310 4.46 -7.19 13.56
CA LYS A 310 4.65 -6.71 14.94
C LYS A 310 3.35 -6.22 15.56
N ALA A 311 2.57 -5.39 14.87
CA ALA A 311 1.31 -4.86 15.38
C ALA A 311 0.27 -5.97 15.63
N VAL A 312 0.10 -6.90 14.69
CA VAL A 312 -0.81 -8.05 14.81
C VAL A 312 -0.37 -8.96 15.97
N TYR A 313 0.92 -9.29 16.06
CA TYR A 313 1.46 -10.08 17.16
C TYR A 313 1.25 -9.41 18.53
N GLU A 314 1.62 -8.14 18.69
CA GLU A 314 1.58 -7.46 19.99
C GLU A 314 0.15 -7.23 20.47
N ALA A 315 -0.80 -6.99 19.56
CA ALA A 315 -2.22 -6.92 19.90
C ALA A 315 -2.77 -8.28 20.38
N LEU A 316 -2.45 -9.38 19.69
CA LEU A 316 -2.85 -10.71 20.13
C LEU A 316 -2.18 -11.10 21.45
N ARG A 317 -0.90 -10.74 21.64
CA ARG A 317 -0.12 -11.04 22.84
C ARG A 317 -0.57 -10.25 24.07
N ALA A 318 -1.16 -9.06 23.87
CA ALA A 318 -1.79 -8.25 24.90
C ALA A 318 -3.27 -8.62 25.15
N SER A 319 -3.90 -9.39 24.25
CA SER A 319 -5.31 -9.78 24.37
C SER A 319 -5.58 -10.65 25.61
N PRO A 320 -6.72 -10.46 26.31
CA PRO A 320 -7.20 -11.41 27.32
C PRO A 320 -7.32 -12.85 26.80
N GLN A 321 -7.53 -13.03 25.49
CA GLN A 321 -7.67 -14.34 24.84
C GLN A 321 -6.33 -15.01 24.49
N TRP A 322 -5.17 -14.37 24.72
CA TRP A 322 -3.84 -14.88 24.33
C TRP A 322 -3.60 -16.37 24.69
N ASN A 323 -3.99 -16.78 25.89
CA ASN A 323 -3.81 -18.16 26.38
C ASN A 323 -4.71 -19.20 25.67
N GLN A 324 -5.66 -18.75 24.84
CA GLN A 324 -6.58 -19.58 24.05
C GLN A 324 -6.40 -19.34 22.54
N SER A 325 -5.35 -18.62 22.14
CA SER A 325 -5.10 -18.23 20.75
C SER A 325 -3.93 -18.96 20.10
N ALA A 326 -4.03 -19.16 18.79
CA ALA A 326 -2.93 -19.46 17.90
C ALA A 326 -2.90 -18.44 16.76
N LEU A 327 -1.71 -17.97 16.39
CA LEU A 327 -1.46 -17.14 15.22
C LEU A 327 -0.60 -17.93 14.22
N LEU A 328 -1.11 -18.09 13.01
CA LEU A 328 -0.36 -18.57 11.86
C LEU A 328 0.02 -17.37 10.99
N ILE A 329 1.31 -17.14 10.77
CA ILE A 329 1.79 -16.15 9.80
C ILE A 329 2.36 -16.92 8.63
N THR A 330 1.84 -16.68 7.42
CA THR A 330 2.31 -17.29 6.18
C THR A 330 2.28 -16.26 5.05
N PHE A 331 2.82 -16.62 3.89
CA PHE A 331 2.68 -15.89 2.64
C PHE A 331 1.69 -16.61 1.74
N ASP A 332 1.23 -15.95 0.69
CA ASP A 332 0.44 -16.53 -0.39
C ASP A 332 1.31 -17.41 -1.31
N GLU A 333 2.40 -16.84 -1.85
CA GLU A 333 3.38 -17.52 -2.67
C GLU A 333 4.77 -16.81 -2.64
N THR A 334 5.70 -17.33 -3.45
CA THR A 334 7.13 -16.98 -3.46
C THR A 334 7.52 -15.64 -4.07
N GLY A 335 6.74 -15.09 -5.01
CA GLY A 335 7.03 -13.86 -5.74
C GLY A 335 8.15 -13.98 -6.76
N GLY A 336 8.40 -15.19 -7.28
CA GLY A 336 9.56 -15.51 -8.13
C GLY A 336 10.92 -15.29 -7.45
N PHE A 337 10.93 -15.04 -6.13
CA PHE A 337 12.17 -14.95 -5.36
C PHE A 337 12.82 -16.33 -5.22
N HIS A 338 14.14 -16.39 -5.39
CA HIS A 338 14.88 -17.65 -5.34
C HIS A 338 14.65 -18.39 -4.02
N ASP A 339 14.37 -19.69 -4.11
CA ASP A 339 14.55 -20.66 -3.03
C ASP A 339 15.23 -21.92 -3.58
N HIS A 340 16.16 -22.50 -2.82
CA HIS A 340 16.88 -23.70 -3.27
C HIS A 340 16.13 -25.01 -3.04
N VAL A 341 15.08 -25.03 -2.21
CA VAL A 341 14.35 -26.26 -1.87
C VAL A 341 13.31 -26.59 -2.94
N GLN A 342 13.42 -27.79 -3.48
CA GLN A 342 12.58 -28.26 -4.58
C GLN A 342 11.11 -28.39 -4.14
N PRO A 343 10.14 -27.90 -4.95
CA PRO A 343 8.71 -28.09 -4.67
C PRO A 343 8.32 -29.57 -4.77
N PRO A 344 7.62 -30.14 -3.77
CA PRO A 344 7.22 -31.54 -3.78
C PRO A 344 5.97 -31.81 -4.65
N LEU A 345 5.80 -33.08 -5.04
CA LEU A 345 4.54 -33.58 -5.58
C LEU A 345 3.43 -33.52 -4.51
N ALA A 346 2.18 -33.39 -4.95
CA ALA A 346 1.01 -33.30 -4.08
C ALA A 346 -0.19 -34.00 -4.69
N VAL A 347 -1.12 -34.45 -3.83
CA VAL A 347 -2.39 -35.01 -4.28
C VAL A 347 -3.21 -33.90 -4.94
N ARG A 348 -3.80 -34.21 -6.09
CA ARG A 348 -4.70 -33.29 -6.80
C ARG A 348 -5.92 -32.98 -5.94
N PRO A 349 -6.32 -31.71 -5.80
CA PRO A 349 -7.53 -31.38 -5.04
C PRO A 349 -8.80 -31.80 -5.79
N ASP A 350 -8.76 -31.80 -7.13
CA ASP A 350 -9.88 -32.16 -8.00
C ASP A 350 -9.42 -32.50 -9.44
N ASN A 351 -10.39 -32.64 -10.33
CA ASN A 351 -10.20 -33.00 -11.75
C ASN A 351 -9.98 -31.79 -12.67
N PHE A 352 -9.95 -30.55 -12.17
CA PHE A 352 -9.71 -29.38 -13.01
C PHE A 352 -8.24 -29.28 -13.44
N THR A 353 -7.99 -28.55 -14.52
CA THR A 353 -6.64 -28.27 -15.04
C THR A 353 -6.58 -26.84 -15.53
N TYR A 354 -5.43 -26.19 -15.37
CA TYR A 354 -5.19 -24.85 -15.89
C TYR A 354 -4.36 -24.94 -17.17
N THR A 355 -4.78 -24.31 -18.26
CA THR A 355 -3.99 -24.25 -19.51
C THR A 355 -3.68 -22.81 -19.87
N THR A 356 -2.44 -22.54 -20.23
CA THR A 356 -1.97 -21.21 -20.64
C THR A 356 -0.96 -21.29 -21.78
N THR A 357 -0.91 -20.26 -22.62
CA THR A 357 0.12 -20.11 -23.64
C THR A 357 1.36 -19.49 -22.99
N THR A 358 2.48 -20.20 -23.05
CA THR A 358 3.73 -19.80 -22.43
C THR A 358 4.57 -18.89 -23.34
N PRO A 359 5.61 -18.20 -22.83
CA PRO A 359 6.49 -17.33 -23.65
C PRO A 359 7.19 -18.04 -24.83
N SER A 360 7.29 -19.38 -24.81
CA SER A 360 7.77 -20.18 -25.95
C SER A 360 6.78 -20.27 -27.12
N GLY A 361 5.57 -19.74 -26.98
CA GLY A 361 4.47 -19.86 -27.93
C GLY A 361 3.70 -21.19 -27.85
N THR A 362 4.11 -22.12 -26.98
CA THR A 362 3.41 -23.40 -26.79
C THR A 362 2.47 -23.37 -25.58
N ASN A 363 1.37 -24.12 -25.67
CA ASN A 363 0.45 -24.28 -24.54
C ASN A 363 1.01 -25.26 -23.50
N TYR A 364 0.91 -24.88 -22.24
CA TYR A 364 1.20 -25.74 -21.10
C TYR A 364 -0.05 -25.95 -20.26
N THR A 365 -0.31 -27.20 -19.88
CA THR A 365 -1.43 -27.59 -19.01
C THR A 365 -0.90 -28.05 -17.65
N PHE A 366 -1.31 -27.37 -16.59
CA PHE A 366 -1.01 -27.71 -15.20
C PHE A 366 -2.10 -28.59 -14.58
N GLY A 367 -1.68 -29.66 -13.91
CA GLY A 367 -2.56 -30.66 -13.32
C GLY A 367 -2.87 -30.50 -11.83
N PHE A 368 -2.33 -29.48 -11.14
CA PHE A 368 -2.46 -29.33 -9.68
C PHE A 368 -1.96 -30.56 -8.88
N ASP A 369 -0.94 -31.24 -9.42
CA ASP A 369 -0.30 -32.48 -8.92
C ASP A 369 1.04 -32.25 -8.19
N ARG A 370 1.38 -30.99 -7.95
CA ARG A 370 2.54 -30.54 -7.17
C ARG A 370 2.22 -29.25 -6.40
N LEU A 371 3.07 -28.92 -5.44
CA LEU A 371 3.09 -27.64 -4.74
C LEU A 371 3.93 -26.61 -5.53
N GLY A 372 3.95 -25.36 -5.05
CA GLY A 372 4.88 -24.34 -5.50
C GLY A 372 6.08 -24.16 -4.58
N GLY A 373 6.75 -23.02 -4.72
CA GLY A 373 7.98 -22.72 -3.98
C GLY A 373 7.77 -22.62 -2.47
N ARG A 374 8.88 -22.65 -1.73
CA ARG A 374 8.89 -22.67 -0.27
C ARG A 374 8.67 -21.28 0.33
N LEU A 375 7.80 -21.19 1.33
CA LEU A 375 7.35 -19.97 1.99
C LEU A 375 7.83 -19.90 3.45
N PRO A 376 8.10 -18.70 3.98
CA PRO A 376 8.37 -18.51 5.40
C PRO A 376 7.07 -18.51 6.19
N THR A 377 6.92 -19.47 7.12
CA THR A 377 5.70 -19.67 7.90
C THR A 377 6.01 -19.92 9.37
N TRP A 378 5.23 -19.30 10.27
CA TRP A 378 5.34 -19.43 11.72
C TRP A 378 4.04 -19.83 12.39
N LEU A 379 4.12 -20.72 13.37
CA LEU A 379 3.05 -20.99 14.33
C LEU A 379 3.42 -20.37 15.68
N ILE A 380 2.56 -19.46 16.15
CA ILE A 380 2.75 -18.61 17.32
C ILE A 380 1.63 -18.87 18.31
N SER A 381 1.97 -19.24 19.54
CA SER A 381 1.02 -19.50 20.63
C SER A 381 1.82 -19.65 21.94
N PRO A 382 1.28 -19.40 23.13
CA PRO A 382 2.01 -19.69 24.37
C PRO A 382 2.11 -21.21 24.65
N TRP A 383 1.49 -22.04 23.81
CA TRP A 383 1.54 -23.50 23.92
C TRP A 383 2.60 -24.16 23.03
N VAL A 384 3.34 -23.43 22.19
CA VAL A 384 4.35 -24.01 21.28
C VAL A 384 5.78 -23.79 21.76
N SER A 385 6.67 -24.71 21.37
CA SER A 385 8.09 -24.72 21.79
C SER A 385 8.84 -23.45 21.36
N GLN A 386 9.83 -23.03 22.16
CA GLN A 386 10.68 -21.88 21.84
C GLN A 386 11.65 -22.20 20.71
N GLY A 387 11.69 -21.34 19.68
CA GLY A 387 12.72 -21.35 18.63
C GLY A 387 12.85 -22.69 17.91
N TYR A 388 11.73 -23.41 17.76
CA TYR A 388 11.73 -24.78 17.26
C TYR A 388 11.48 -24.78 15.74
N VAL A 389 12.46 -25.30 15.00
CA VAL A 389 12.34 -25.46 13.55
C VAL A 389 11.67 -26.80 13.25
N GLU A 390 10.40 -26.74 12.87
CA GLU A 390 9.65 -27.91 12.41
C GLU A 390 10.05 -28.24 10.98
N GLN A 391 10.30 -29.52 10.70
CA GLN A 391 10.79 -29.97 9.39
C GLN A 391 9.61 -30.30 8.49
N LYS A 392 9.10 -31.53 8.59
CA LYS A 392 7.97 -32.05 7.82
C LYS A 392 6.96 -32.72 8.73
N GLY A 393 5.70 -32.67 8.29
CA GLY A 393 4.63 -33.37 8.96
C GLY A 393 4.52 -34.82 8.51
N VAL A 394 3.55 -35.53 9.07
CA VAL A 394 3.16 -36.86 8.59
C VAL A 394 1.70 -36.81 8.20
N ASN A 395 1.38 -37.27 6.99
CA ASN A 395 0.02 -37.29 6.48
C ASN A 395 -0.79 -38.50 6.98
N CYS A 396 -2.05 -38.60 6.56
CA CYS A 396 -2.94 -39.70 6.95
C CYS A 396 -2.51 -41.09 6.43
N ASP A 397 -1.59 -41.16 5.45
CA ASP A 397 -1.00 -42.40 4.96
C ASP A 397 0.27 -42.82 5.74
N GLY A 398 0.61 -42.11 6.83
CA GLY A 398 1.83 -42.34 7.61
C GLY A 398 3.11 -41.92 6.90
N LYS A 399 3.01 -41.14 5.81
CA LYS A 399 4.17 -40.67 5.03
C LYS A 399 4.56 -39.26 5.42
N GLU A 400 5.87 -39.01 5.47
CA GLU A 400 6.43 -37.68 5.65
C GLU A 400 6.03 -36.77 4.48
N ALA A 401 5.57 -35.57 4.78
CA ALA A 401 5.05 -34.61 3.80
C ALA A 401 5.39 -33.17 4.20
N SER A 402 5.70 -32.34 3.20
CA SER A 402 5.79 -30.89 3.39
C SER A 402 4.42 -30.31 3.75
N TYR A 403 4.44 -29.18 4.45
CA TYR A 403 3.26 -28.41 4.77
C TYR A 403 2.86 -27.50 3.60
N SER A 404 1.59 -27.13 3.52
CA SER A 404 1.05 -26.09 2.63
C SER A 404 -0.18 -25.43 3.26
N ALA A 405 -0.84 -24.52 2.57
CA ALA A 405 -2.05 -23.89 3.10
C ALA A 405 -3.18 -24.91 3.37
N THR A 406 -3.27 -26.02 2.61
CA THR A 406 -4.16 -27.15 2.96
C THR A 406 -3.86 -27.81 4.32
N SER A 407 -2.63 -27.72 4.84
CA SER A 407 -2.26 -28.22 6.17
C SER A 407 -2.89 -27.41 7.31
N MET A 408 -3.12 -26.12 7.07
CA MET A 408 -3.93 -25.27 7.96
C MET A 408 -5.37 -25.76 7.98
N LEU A 409 -6.02 -25.91 6.81
CA LEU A 409 -7.39 -26.41 6.71
C LEU A 409 -7.54 -27.80 7.37
N ARG A 410 -6.56 -28.69 7.20
CA ARG A 410 -6.54 -30.01 7.86
C ARG A 410 -6.47 -29.89 9.38
N THR A 411 -5.68 -28.97 9.91
CA THR A 411 -5.55 -28.74 11.36
C THR A 411 -6.80 -28.05 11.93
N LEU A 412 -7.43 -27.13 11.18
CA LEU A 412 -8.72 -26.54 11.55
C LEU A 412 -9.85 -27.57 11.55
N GLY A 413 -9.86 -28.52 10.60
CA GLY A 413 -10.79 -29.65 10.57
C GLY A 413 -10.73 -30.50 11.84
N TYR A 414 -9.52 -30.71 12.38
CA TYR A 414 -9.33 -31.35 13.69
C TYR A 414 -9.68 -30.45 14.88
N LEU A 415 -9.59 -29.13 14.76
CA LEU A 415 -9.95 -28.20 15.85
C LEU A 415 -11.46 -28.07 16.03
N TRP A 416 -12.21 -28.07 14.92
CA TRP A 416 -13.65 -27.79 14.89
C TRP A 416 -14.52 -28.92 14.33
N ASP A 417 -13.95 -30.13 14.21
CA ASP A 417 -14.64 -31.38 13.86
C ASP A 417 -15.40 -31.38 12.52
N PHE A 418 -14.81 -30.75 11.49
CA PHE A 418 -15.32 -30.80 10.11
C PHE A 418 -14.47 -31.69 9.19
N GLN A 419 -15.10 -32.22 8.14
CA GLN A 419 -14.45 -33.13 7.19
C GLN A 419 -13.56 -32.37 6.19
N PRO A 420 -12.44 -32.95 5.72
CA PRO A 420 -11.63 -32.35 4.67
C PRO A 420 -12.45 -31.99 3.43
N PHE A 421 -12.30 -30.77 2.92
CA PHE A 421 -13.09 -30.29 1.78
C PHE A 421 -12.79 -31.05 0.47
N ASN A 422 -11.58 -31.61 0.35
CA ASN A 422 -11.13 -32.33 -0.83
C ASN A 422 -9.94 -33.27 -0.49
N PRO A 423 -9.53 -34.17 -1.41
CA PRO A 423 -8.44 -35.12 -1.18
C PRO A 423 -7.09 -34.50 -0.85
N ARG A 424 -6.79 -33.27 -1.33
CA ARG A 424 -5.54 -32.58 -0.97
C ARG A 424 -5.55 -32.18 0.51
N VAL A 425 -6.65 -31.62 1.01
CA VAL A 425 -6.81 -31.30 2.45
C VAL A 425 -6.78 -32.57 3.30
N GLU A 426 -7.36 -33.67 2.83
CA GLU A 426 -7.33 -34.95 3.54
C GLU A 426 -5.89 -35.49 3.71
N LYS A 427 -5.11 -35.37 2.64
CA LYS A 427 -3.74 -35.89 2.49
C LYS A 427 -2.65 -34.91 2.94
N ALA A 428 -3.02 -33.70 3.36
CA ALA A 428 -2.09 -32.76 3.99
C ALA A 428 -1.69 -33.23 5.39
N PRO A 429 -0.44 -32.98 5.83
CA PRO A 429 -0.08 -33.17 7.23
C PRO A 429 -0.74 -32.11 8.13
N SER A 430 -1.10 -32.48 9.35
CA SER A 430 -1.51 -31.51 10.39
C SER A 430 -0.33 -31.10 11.27
N PHE A 431 -0.53 -30.05 12.06
CA PHE A 431 0.45 -29.56 13.06
C PHE A 431 -0.10 -29.50 14.49
N ASP A 432 -1.19 -30.22 14.78
CA ASP A 432 -1.78 -30.34 16.13
C ASP A 432 -0.77 -30.85 17.18
N ARG A 433 0.19 -31.69 16.79
CA ARG A 433 1.28 -32.19 17.65
C ARG A 433 2.24 -31.10 18.16
N LEU A 434 2.23 -29.90 17.59
CA LEU A 434 3.14 -28.81 17.97
C LEU A 434 2.67 -28.05 19.22
N PHE A 435 1.40 -28.19 19.61
CA PHE A 435 0.85 -27.64 20.84
C PHE A 435 1.27 -28.51 22.05
N GLY A 436 2.29 -28.07 22.78
CA GLY A 436 2.79 -28.69 23.99
C GLY A 436 1.77 -28.73 25.14
N LYS A 437 2.03 -29.58 26.14
CA LYS A 437 1.09 -29.83 27.26
C LYS A 437 0.99 -28.68 28.26
N SER A 438 2.07 -27.93 28.46
CA SER A 438 2.20 -26.83 29.41
C SER A 438 2.27 -25.48 28.68
N ILE A 439 1.67 -24.45 29.28
CA ILE A 439 1.81 -23.08 28.79
C ILE A 439 3.21 -22.53 29.12
N ARG A 440 3.77 -21.73 28.22
CA ARG A 440 5.03 -21.00 28.40
C ARG A 440 4.80 -19.64 29.03
N THR A 441 5.67 -19.29 29.98
CA THR A 441 5.70 -17.98 30.65
C THR A 441 6.82 -17.07 30.14
N ASP A 442 7.75 -17.61 29.36
CA ASP A 442 8.91 -16.92 28.77
C ASP A 442 8.60 -16.24 27.42
N VAL A 443 7.32 -16.06 27.10
CA VAL A 443 6.91 -15.57 25.77
C VAL A 443 6.99 -14.05 25.66
N VAL A 444 7.90 -13.59 24.80
CA VAL A 444 8.21 -12.19 24.47
C VAL A 444 6.95 -11.33 24.35
N GLU A 445 6.85 -10.29 25.18
CA GLU A 445 5.70 -9.37 25.15
C GLU A 445 5.78 -8.35 24.01
N LYS A 446 6.99 -7.89 23.70
CA LYS A 446 7.24 -6.91 22.64
C LYS A 446 8.38 -7.38 21.74
N LEU A 447 8.11 -7.43 20.44
CA LEU A 447 9.10 -7.70 19.41
C LEU A 447 10.02 -6.47 19.25
N PRO A 448 11.25 -6.64 18.71
CA PRO A 448 12.15 -5.52 18.47
C PRO A 448 11.50 -4.43 17.59
N ASN A 449 12.06 -3.23 17.64
CA ASN A 449 11.69 -2.18 16.70
C ASN A 449 12.20 -2.54 15.30
N VAL A 450 11.39 -2.25 14.28
CA VAL A 450 11.79 -2.46 12.88
C VAL A 450 12.94 -1.52 12.53
N THR A 451 14.03 -2.09 12.02
CA THR A 451 15.19 -1.31 11.60
C THR A 451 15.02 -0.92 10.13
N ALA A 452 14.80 0.35 9.85
CA ALA A 452 14.84 0.85 8.48
C ALA A 452 16.26 0.67 7.92
N CYS A 453 16.42 -0.12 6.85
CA CYS A 453 17.71 -0.30 6.19
C CYS A 453 18.23 1.05 5.64
N THR A 454 19.13 1.69 6.38
CA THR A 454 19.92 2.81 5.87
C THR A 454 21.06 2.27 5.02
N ALA A 455 20.88 2.21 3.70
CA ALA A 455 22.00 2.02 2.79
C ALA A 455 23.03 3.14 3.02
N PRO A 456 24.33 2.84 3.20
CA PRO A 456 25.33 3.89 3.32
C PRO A 456 25.42 4.65 2.00
N LEU A 457 25.17 5.97 2.02
CA LEU A 457 25.37 6.82 0.84
C LEU A 457 26.85 6.78 0.44
N SER A 458 27.16 6.01 -0.62
CA SER A 458 28.43 6.09 -1.32
C SER A 458 28.55 7.48 -1.95
N THR A 459 29.33 8.35 -1.34
CA THR A 459 29.67 9.66 -1.90
C THR A 459 30.48 9.46 -3.18
N PRO A 460 30.12 10.10 -4.31
CA PRO A 460 30.95 10.08 -5.50
C PRO A 460 32.26 10.85 -5.25
N PRO A 461 33.37 10.47 -5.90
CA PRO A 461 34.67 11.12 -5.67
C PRO A 461 34.63 12.61 -6.03
N ARG A 462 35.20 13.47 -5.18
CA ARG A 462 35.38 14.89 -5.51
C ARG A 462 36.46 15.04 -6.58
N GLY A 463 36.04 15.35 -7.80
CA GLY A 463 36.89 16.01 -8.79
C GLY A 463 37.27 17.42 -8.31
N SER A 464 38.52 17.82 -8.55
CA SER A 464 39.15 19.04 -8.05
C SER A 464 38.89 20.29 -8.89
N ALA A 465 39.21 21.46 -8.29
CA ALA A 465 39.44 22.79 -8.88
C ALA A 465 38.23 23.76 -8.95
N VAL A 466 38.35 25.09 -8.72
CA VAL A 466 39.46 25.93 -8.20
C VAL A 466 38.88 27.31 -7.78
N PHE A 467 39.20 27.82 -6.57
CA PHE A 467 39.14 29.23 -6.04
C PHE A 467 37.82 30.07 -6.20
N SER A 468 37.54 31.12 -5.40
CA SER A 468 38.39 31.98 -4.55
C SER A 468 37.71 32.55 -3.28
N ASP A 469 38.36 32.36 -2.12
CA ASP A 469 38.67 33.28 -1.00
C ASP A 469 37.71 34.41 -0.52
N GLU A 470 37.18 34.20 0.71
CA GLU A 470 37.12 35.04 1.96
C GLU A 470 37.43 36.56 2.01
N PRO A 471 37.19 37.29 3.16
CA PRO A 471 36.31 37.04 4.34
C PRO A 471 35.54 38.30 4.88
N ALA A 472 34.65 38.13 5.88
CA ALA A 472 34.73 38.79 7.23
C ALA A 472 33.42 38.94 8.07
N ARG A 473 33.47 38.40 9.31
CA ARG A 473 32.93 38.89 10.61
C ARG A 473 31.49 39.44 10.81
N ALA A 474 30.67 38.61 11.46
CA ALA A 474 30.06 38.78 12.80
C ALA A 474 29.72 40.16 13.42
N SER A 475 28.46 40.32 13.89
CA SER A 475 28.10 40.78 15.26
C SER A 475 26.59 40.65 15.55
N SER A 476 26.18 40.58 16.83
CA SER A 476 24.77 40.47 17.29
C SER A 476 24.30 41.76 18.05
N PRO A 477 23.16 41.80 18.78
CA PRO A 477 22.07 42.77 18.57
C PRO A 477 21.99 43.90 19.63
N PRO A 478 20.95 44.78 19.57
CA PRO A 478 20.36 45.25 20.84
C PRO A 478 18.82 45.51 20.87
N SER A 479 18.23 45.28 22.05
CA SER A 479 17.14 46.02 22.79
C SER A 479 15.79 46.48 22.17
N SER A 480 14.73 46.35 22.99
CA SER A 480 13.33 46.87 22.86
C SER A 480 13.13 48.21 23.64
N PRO A 481 11.90 48.69 23.98
CA PRO A 481 10.61 48.91 23.26
C PRO A 481 10.19 50.43 23.31
N PRO A 482 9.00 50.90 22.83
CA PRO A 482 7.63 50.75 23.45
C PRO A 482 6.53 50.51 22.36
N GLY A 483 5.19 50.62 22.54
CA GLY A 483 4.27 50.88 23.68
C GLY A 483 2.77 50.89 23.26
N PHE A 484 1.84 51.11 24.20
CA PHE A 484 0.38 51.35 24.03
C PHE A 484 0.04 52.81 24.45
N PRO A 485 -1.00 53.53 23.92
CA PRO A 485 -2.42 53.29 24.32
C PRO A 485 -3.55 53.76 23.36
N TRP A 486 -4.76 53.19 23.47
CA TRP A 486 -5.98 53.89 23.93
C TRP A 486 -7.17 52.92 24.13
N GLU A 487 -8.21 53.40 24.82
CA GLU A 487 -9.30 52.66 25.47
C GLU A 487 -10.63 53.41 25.24
N LYS A 488 -11.77 52.80 25.65
CA LYS A 488 -13.13 53.38 25.87
C LYS A 488 -14.12 53.26 24.69
N GLU A 489 -15.18 52.44 24.84
CA GLU A 489 -16.56 52.74 25.34
C GLU A 489 -17.51 53.13 24.18
N ALA A 490 -18.81 52.77 24.12
CA ALA A 490 -19.70 52.18 25.13
C ALA A 490 -21.00 51.51 24.55
N VAL A 491 -21.60 50.61 25.35
CA VAL A 491 -23.07 50.42 25.61
C VAL A 491 -24.03 49.74 24.60
N SER A 492 -24.33 48.46 24.93
CA SER A 492 -25.63 47.75 25.06
C SER A 492 -26.81 47.89 24.08
N ARG A 493 -27.47 46.75 23.82
CA ARG A 493 -28.88 46.48 24.25
C ARG A 493 -29.17 44.98 24.38
N THR A 494 -30.28 44.66 25.05
CA THR A 494 -30.59 43.38 25.72
C THR A 494 -31.53 42.43 24.97
N SER A 495 -31.37 41.11 25.13
CA SER A 495 -32.45 40.20 25.59
C SER A 495 -31.96 38.77 25.80
N SER A 496 -32.56 38.05 26.76
CA SER A 496 -32.29 36.65 27.11
C SER A 496 -33.56 35.80 26.95
N PRO A 497 -33.46 34.48 26.77
CA PRO A 497 -34.00 33.63 27.84
C PRO A 497 -33.24 32.31 28.14
N LYS A 498 -33.05 32.09 29.46
CA LYS A 498 -33.13 30.83 30.24
C LYS A 498 -32.39 29.54 29.81
N PRO A 499 -31.55 29.00 30.72
CA PRO A 499 -31.28 27.57 30.87
C PRO A 499 -31.82 26.99 32.21
N THR A 500 -32.33 25.75 32.16
CA THR A 500 -32.68 24.85 33.29
C THR A 500 -32.68 23.42 32.72
N VAL A 501 -32.26 22.33 33.39
CA VAL A 501 -32.16 21.99 34.82
C VAL A 501 -30.83 21.26 35.13
N ASN A 502 -30.42 21.29 36.39
CA ASN A 502 -29.25 20.62 36.96
C ASN A 502 -29.73 19.54 37.96
N ILE A 503 -29.10 18.35 38.05
CA ILE A 503 -29.30 17.39 39.15
C ILE A 503 -27.95 16.93 39.71
N PHE A 504 -27.92 16.73 41.03
CA PHE A 504 -26.77 16.90 41.91
C PHE A 504 -25.83 15.69 42.08
N SER A 505 -24.62 16.06 42.51
CA SER A 505 -23.59 15.20 43.10
C SER A 505 -23.91 14.65 44.50
N MET A 506 -23.31 13.51 44.82
CA MET A 506 -23.00 12.99 46.16
C MET A 506 -21.60 12.33 46.04
N LEU A 507 -20.63 12.33 46.96
CA LEU A 507 -20.29 12.97 48.24
C LEU A 507 -18.74 12.82 48.31
N GLY A 508 -17.89 13.69 48.86
CA GLY A 508 -18.04 14.96 49.54
C GLY A 508 -16.85 15.20 50.51
N LYS A 509 -16.47 16.46 50.75
CA LYS A 509 -15.72 16.95 51.94
C LYS A 509 -14.25 16.44 52.10
N ARG A 510 -13.24 17.25 52.45
CA ARG A 510 -13.24 18.55 53.17
C ARG A 510 -11.86 19.25 53.12
N LYS A 511 -11.89 20.58 52.94
CA LYS A 511 -11.02 21.64 53.54
C LYS A 511 -9.47 21.61 53.35
N ALA A 512 -8.86 22.74 53.69
CA ALA A 512 -7.59 23.25 53.15
C ALA A 512 -6.78 24.09 54.19
N LEU A 513 -5.71 24.75 53.71
CA LEU A 513 -4.79 25.69 54.39
C LEU A 513 -3.63 25.00 55.16
N ALA A 514 -2.42 25.57 55.29
CA ALA A 514 -1.92 26.91 54.95
C ALA A 514 -0.44 26.90 54.49
N ASN A 515 0.06 28.04 53.98
CA ASN A 515 1.50 28.31 53.80
C ASN A 515 2.16 28.72 55.14
N VAL A 516 3.41 28.31 55.33
CA VAL A 516 4.38 28.91 56.27
C VAL A 516 5.71 29.04 55.53
N GLY A 517 6.47 30.12 55.76
CA GLY A 517 7.62 30.49 54.92
C GLY A 517 8.97 30.58 55.62
N ASP A 518 9.88 31.24 54.90
CA ASP A 518 11.08 31.95 55.34
C ASP A 518 12.41 31.21 55.67
N ASN A 519 13.39 31.52 54.80
CA ASN A 519 14.84 31.66 55.05
C ASN A 519 15.64 30.36 55.33
N VAL A 520 16.95 30.24 55.05
CA VAL A 520 18.06 31.23 55.03
C VAL A 520 19.07 30.93 53.89
N ARG A 521 19.81 31.95 53.43
CA ARG A 521 20.95 31.83 52.50
C ARG A 521 22.29 32.25 53.18
N PRO A 522 23.35 31.42 53.12
CA PRO A 522 24.72 31.85 53.43
C PRO A 522 25.55 32.34 52.22
N THR A 523 26.69 32.96 52.52
CA THR A 523 27.49 33.88 51.67
C THR A 523 28.65 33.24 50.88
N LYS A 524 29.26 34.03 49.95
CA LYS A 524 30.48 33.70 49.17
C LYS A 524 31.75 34.31 49.80
N LYS A 525 32.92 33.65 49.65
CA LYS A 525 34.26 34.22 49.37
C LYS A 525 35.26 33.10 48.94
N PRO A 526 36.48 33.35 48.39
CA PRO A 526 36.84 32.76 47.09
C PRO A 526 38.18 32.00 46.92
N ALA A 527 38.25 31.26 45.81
CA ALA A 527 39.41 30.92 44.95
C ALA A 527 40.49 29.90 45.42
N THR A 528 40.69 28.83 44.62
CA THR A 528 41.95 28.57 43.85
C THR A 528 41.82 27.38 42.85
N SER A 529 42.72 27.38 41.85
CA SER A 529 43.12 26.29 40.92
C SER A 529 42.10 25.48 40.09
N SER A 530 42.05 25.82 38.79
CA SER A 530 42.10 24.92 37.61
C SER A 530 41.76 23.43 37.77
N GLN A 531 40.63 23.01 37.19
CA GLN A 531 40.53 22.02 36.10
C GLN A 531 39.08 22.02 35.54
N ARG A 532 38.88 21.58 34.29
CA ARG A 532 37.62 21.76 33.54
C ARG A 532 36.94 20.41 33.24
N PRO A 533 35.85 20.03 33.93
CA PRO A 533 35.07 18.84 33.58
C PRO A 533 34.14 19.09 32.38
N GLU A 534 33.79 18.02 31.69
CA GLU A 534 32.99 18.01 30.45
C GLU A 534 31.54 18.49 30.66
N SER A 535 30.98 19.13 29.63
CA SER A 535 29.60 19.62 29.66
C SER A 535 28.59 18.47 29.54
N LYS A 536 27.97 18.09 30.66
CA LYS A 536 26.75 17.28 30.63
C LYS A 536 25.65 18.06 29.88
N SER A 537 25.09 17.44 28.85
CA SER A 537 23.89 17.93 28.18
C SER A 537 22.75 18.03 29.20
N LEU A 538 22.19 19.23 29.37
CA LEU A 538 21.01 19.44 30.20
C LEU A 538 19.77 19.12 29.36
N THR A 539 19.25 17.90 29.49
CA THR A 539 17.96 17.53 28.90
C THR A 539 16.84 18.27 29.65
N GLN A 540 16.22 19.25 28.99
CA GLN A 540 15.06 19.94 29.55
C GLN A 540 13.86 18.98 29.60
N MET A 541 13.44 18.58 30.80
CA MET A 541 12.19 17.85 30.97
C MET A 541 11.00 18.80 30.78
N GLN A 542 10.20 18.57 29.74
CA GLN A 542 8.86 19.17 29.63
C GLN A 542 7.87 18.39 30.50
N ILE A 543 7.31 19.05 31.50
CA ILE A 543 6.07 18.60 32.13
C ILE A 543 4.94 18.94 31.15
N SER A 544 4.33 17.90 30.56
CA SER A 544 3.21 18.06 29.63
C SER A 544 1.90 18.02 30.43
N LEU A 545 1.19 19.16 30.51
CA LEU A 545 -0.04 19.33 31.31
C LEU A 545 -1.32 18.87 30.59
N GLY A 546 -1.21 17.96 29.60
CA GLY A 546 -2.37 17.29 28.99
C GLY A 546 -3.26 18.15 28.08
N GLN A 547 -2.78 19.30 27.59
CA GLN A 547 -3.47 20.07 26.54
C GLN A 547 -2.71 20.00 25.22
N GLU A 548 -3.24 19.20 24.29
CA GLU A 548 -2.79 19.16 22.90
C GLU A 548 -3.39 20.34 22.13
N VAL A 549 -2.59 21.41 21.99
CA VAL A 549 -3.00 22.60 21.23
C VAL A 549 -2.89 22.30 19.73
N GLN A 550 -4.00 21.88 19.13
CA GLN A 550 -4.17 21.80 17.68
C GLN A 550 -3.92 23.18 17.04
N THR A 551 -3.25 23.20 15.89
CA THR A 551 -2.99 24.45 15.15
C THR A 551 -3.23 24.28 13.66
N THR A 552 -3.97 25.21 13.06
CA THR A 552 -4.27 25.23 11.64
C THR A 552 -3.13 25.89 10.87
N CYS A 553 -2.57 25.20 9.87
CA CYS A 553 -1.55 25.78 9.00
C CYS A 553 -2.14 26.88 8.11
N ARG A 554 -1.60 28.09 8.20
CA ARG A 554 -2.06 29.27 7.44
C ARG A 554 -1.87 29.19 5.92
N VAL A 555 -1.14 28.19 5.42
CA VAL A 555 -0.81 28.03 3.99
C VAL A 555 -1.54 26.85 3.35
N CYS A 556 -1.57 25.68 4.02
CA CYS A 556 -2.22 24.48 3.49
C CYS A 556 -3.56 24.14 4.15
N GLY A 557 -3.99 24.87 5.19
CA GLY A 557 -5.27 24.69 5.88
C GLY A 557 -5.37 23.48 6.81
N MET A 558 -4.38 22.58 6.81
CA MET A 558 -4.39 21.39 7.66
C MET A 558 -4.25 21.75 9.14
N GLU A 559 -5.11 21.17 9.97
CA GLU A 559 -4.97 21.15 11.43
C GLU A 559 -4.03 20.03 11.84
N TYR A 560 -3.09 20.34 12.74
CA TYR A 560 -2.10 19.39 13.24
C TYR A 560 -1.64 19.80 14.64
N ILE A 561 -1.21 18.84 15.45
CA ILE A 561 -0.65 19.08 16.78
C ILE A 561 0.83 19.42 16.61
N ARG A 562 1.19 20.69 16.79
CA ARG A 562 2.57 21.16 16.56
C ARG A 562 3.61 20.45 17.45
N SER A 563 3.22 19.96 18.61
CA SER A 563 4.07 19.20 19.54
C SER A 563 4.30 17.73 19.15
N SER A 564 3.40 17.09 18.38
CA SER A 564 3.64 15.73 17.89
C SER A 564 4.64 15.75 16.72
N ALA A 565 5.49 14.73 16.67
CA ALA A 565 6.45 14.54 15.58
C ALA A 565 5.81 13.84 14.37
N GLU A 566 4.79 13.00 14.59
CA GLU A 566 3.98 12.34 13.57
C GLU A 566 3.14 13.37 12.82
N ASP A 567 2.34 14.16 13.54
CA ASP A 567 1.47 15.20 12.99
C ASP A 567 2.25 16.23 12.17
N ARG A 568 3.44 16.62 12.64
CA ARG A 568 4.30 17.55 11.91
C ARG A 568 4.83 16.95 10.61
N LYS A 569 5.21 15.66 10.59
CA LYS A 569 5.61 14.96 9.35
C LYS A 569 4.44 14.82 8.38
N LEU A 570 3.23 14.53 8.89
CA LEU A 570 2.02 14.44 8.08
C LEU A 570 1.66 15.82 7.50
N HIS A 571 1.71 16.87 8.31
CA HIS A 571 1.61 18.26 7.87
C HIS A 571 2.64 18.58 6.79
N ASP A 572 3.92 18.29 6.97
CA ASP A 572 4.96 18.67 6.01
C ASP A 572 4.79 17.95 4.65
N LYS A 573 4.40 16.67 4.68
CA LYS A 573 4.03 15.89 3.48
C LYS A 573 2.80 16.49 2.78
N TYR A 574 1.73 16.73 3.54
CA TYR A 574 0.48 17.32 3.05
C TYR A 574 0.72 18.71 2.45
N HIS A 575 1.43 19.55 3.18
CA HIS A 575 1.77 20.92 2.83
C HIS A 575 2.49 20.92 1.49
N LYS A 576 3.55 20.11 1.34
CA LYS A 576 4.31 20.03 0.08
C LYS A 576 3.46 19.55 -1.10
N GLN A 577 2.66 18.50 -0.93
CA GLN A 577 1.78 17.98 -1.98
C GLN A 577 0.71 18.99 -2.40
N ASN A 578 0.13 19.71 -1.44
CA ASN A 578 -0.94 20.65 -1.70
C ASN A 578 -0.42 21.98 -2.28
N THR A 579 0.65 22.54 -1.72
CA THR A 579 1.18 23.85 -2.13
C THR A 579 2.06 23.80 -3.37
N GLU A 580 2.84 22.74 -3.60
CA GLU A 580 3.75 22.63 -4.76
C GLU A 580 3.18 21.78 -5.92
N GLY A 581 2.10 21.03 -5.68
CA GLY A 581 1.51 20.07 -6.63
C GLY A 581 1.88 18.61 -6.34
N TYR A 582 1.02 17.69 -6.80
CA TYR A 582 1.17 16.25 -6.58
C TYR A 582 2.21 15.67 -7.54
N ASP A 583 3.22 14.96 -7.02
CA ASP A 583 4.22 14.30 -7.87
C ASP A 583 3.61 13.06 -8.52
N VAL A 584 3.48 13.08 -9.85
CA VAL A 584 2.95 11.93 -10.63
C VAL A 584 4.04 10.93 -11.01
N GLY A 585 5.31 11.25 -10.76
CA GLY A 585 6.46 10.40 -11.07
C GLY A 585 6.92 10.51 -12.52
N LYS A 586 8.22 10.28 -12.76
CA LYS A 586 8.85 10.39 -14.09
C LYS A 586 8.21 9.46 -15.12
N ASP A 587 7.90 8.23 -14.72
CA ASP A 587 7.33 7.19 -15.57
C ASP A 587 5.94 7.59 -16.10
N PHE A 588 5.12 8.26 -15.28
CA PHE A 588 3.83 8.79 -15.72
C PHE A 588 4.02 9.89 -16.76
N VAL A 589 5.02 10.76 -16.61
CA VAL A 589 5.29 11.84 -17.57
C VAL A 589 5.84 11.29 -18.89
N GLN A 590 6.73 10.30 -18.84
CA GLN A 590 7.23 9.61 -20.05
C GLN A 590 6.08 8.91 -20.79
N LYS A 591 5.20 8.20 -20.07
CA LYS A 591 4.02 7.50 -20.63
C LYS A 591 2.81 8.41 -20.87
N ALA A 592 2.85 9.68 -20.45
CA ALA A 592 1.76 10.64 -20.70
C ALA A 592 1.62 10.94 -22.21
N SER A 593 2.75 10.95 -22.91
CA SER A 593 2.84 11.14 -24.37
C SER A 593 2.22 10.00 -25.20
N GLU A 594 1.95 8.83 -24.60
CA GLU A 594 1.26 7.71 -25.27
C GLU A 594 -0.27 7.92 -25.41
N GLY A 595 -0.83 8.93 -24.74
CA GLY A 595 -2.27 9.21 -24.73
C GLY A 595 -2.62 10.61 -25.25
N VAL A 596 -3.91 10.95 -25.21
CA VAL A 596 -4.38 12.29 -25.60
C VAL A 596 -3.73 13.35 -24.70
N SER A 597 -2.93 14.21 -25.33
CA SER A 597 -2.16 15.25 -24.64
C SER A 597 -2.20 16.58 -25.39
N PHE A 598 -2.07 17.68 -24.63
CA PHE A 598 -2.10 19.04 -25.15
C PHE A 598 -0.93 19.86 -24.58
N GLN A 599 -0.49 20.86 -25.33
CA GLN A 599 0.56 21.77 -24.88
C GLN A 599 0.06 22.66 -23.71
N GLY A 600 0.88 22.80 -22.67
CA GLY A 600 0.61 23.67 -21.53
C GLY A 600 0.83 25.16 -21.82
N ALA A 601 0.73 25.99 -20.78
CA ALA A 601 0.90 27.44 -20.83
C ALA A 601 2.37 27.89 -20.96
N ALA A 602 3.33 27.03 -20.60
CA ALA A 602 4.77 27.30 -20.70
C ALA A 602 5.48 26.19 -21.48
N ALA A 603 6.66 26.49 -22.03
CA ALA A 603 7.48 25.51 -22.75
C ALA A 603 7.89 24.35 -21.82
N GLY A 604 7.55 23.12 -22.21
CA GLY A 604 7.78 21.91 -21.40
C GLY A 604 6.61 21.48 -20.50
N ASP A 605 5.59 22.32 -20.32
CA ASP A 605 4.35 21.91 -19.63
C ASP A 605 3.45 21.09 -20.57
N THR A 606 2.81 20.03 -20.05
CA THR A 606 1.93 19.14 -20.82
C THR A 606 0.62 18.90 -20.06
N ILE A 607 -0.51 18.89 -20.76
CA ILE A 607 -1.81 18.46 -20.23
C ILE A 607 -2.07 17.03 -20.68
N CYS A 608 -2.31 16.13 -19.75
CA CYS A 608 -2.61 14.71 -20.00
C CYS A 608 -4.09 14.45 -19.70
N MET A 609 -4.83 13.87 -20.65
CA MET A 609 -6.23 13.47 -20.45
C MET A 609 -6.31 12.00 -20.00
N VAL A 610 -7.25 11.70 -19.09
CA VAL A 610 -7.56 10.35 -18.59
C VAL A 610 -9.07 10.12 -18.61
N ASP A 611 -9.55 9.04 -19.24
CA ASP A 611 -10.97 8.65 -19.26
C ASP A 611 -11.21 7.18 -18.83
N CYS A 612 -12.46 6.69 -18.91
CA CYS A 612 -12.79 5.32 -18.47
C CYS A 612 -12.19 4.20 -19.36
N PHE A 613 -11.57 4.53 -20.50
CA PHE A 613 -10.87 3.56 -21.36
C PHE A 613 -9.35 3.50 -21.08
N ASP A 614 -8.80 4.43 -20.29
CA ASP A 614 -7.37 4.47 -19.96
C ASP A 614 -6.88 3.29 -19.09
N ARG A 615 -5.54 3.10 -19.09
CA ARG A 615 -4.87 2.07 -18.26
C ARG A 615 -5.11 2.33 -16.76
N PRO A 616 -5.25 1.30 -15.90
CA PRO A 616 -5.51 1.45 -14.47
C PRO A 616 -4.53 2.39 -13.73
N GLY A 617 -3.23 2.32 -14.06
CA GLY A 617 -2.23 3.23 -13.49
C GLY A 617 -2.45 4.71 -13.80
N ARG A 618 -3.03 5.07 -14.96
CA ARG A 618 -3.40 6.45 -15.28
C ARG A 618 -4.62 6.91 -14.48
N LYS A 619 -5.63 6.04 -14.37
CA LYS A 619 -6.85 6.26 -13.56
C LYS A 619 -6.53 6.45 -12.06
N SER A 620 -5.68 5.61 -11.49
CA SER A 620 -5.23 5.71 -10.10
C SER A 620 -4.55 7.06 -9.82
N ARG A 621 -3.63 7.51 -10.68
CA ARG A 621 -2.97 8.82 -10.53
C ARG A 621 -3.94 9.99 -10.72
N ALA A 622 -4.90 9.91 -11.65
CA ALA A 622 -5.94 10.92 -11.80
C ALA A 622 -6.87 10.99 -10.57
N GLN A 623 -7.26 9.85 -10.02
CA GLN A 623 -8.08 9.74 -8.82
C GLN A 623 -7.35 10.29 -7.58
N ALA A 624 -6.08 9.96 -7.39
CA ALA A 624 -5.28 10.49 -6.27
C ALA A 624 -5.18 12.03 -6.30
N VAL A 625 -5.14 12.64 -7.49
CA VAL A 625 -5.23 14.11 -7.62
C VAL A 625 -6.66 14.60 -7.37
N LEU A 626 -7.68 13.90 -7.86
CA LEU A 626 -9.08 14.24 -7.59
C LEU A 626 -9.41 14.23 -6.09
N GLU A 627 -8.89 13.30 -5.31
CA GLU A 627 -9.08 13.26 -3.85
C GLU A 627 -8.52 14.50 -3.15
N ILE A 628 -7.35 14.98 -3.57
CA ILE A 628 -6.77 16.25 -3.10
C ILE A 628 -7.68 17.43 -3.50
N VAL A 629 -8.16 17.44 -4.74
CA VAL A 629 -9.06 18.49 -5.28
C VAL A 629 -10.40 18.54 -4.54
N GLN A 630 -11.03 17.40 -4.31
CA GLN A 630 -12.33 17.31 -3.62
C GLN A 630 -12.20 17.82 -2.18
N ARG A 631 -11.12 17.45 -1.49
CA ARG A 631 -10.81 17.93 -0.13
C ARG A 631 -10.48 19.43 -0.08
N GLU A 632 -9.70 19.96 -1.03
CA GLU A 632 -9.43 21.41 -1.15
C GLU A 632 -10.70 22.22 -1.41
N LEU A 633 -11.62 21.70 -2.22
CA LEU A 633 -12.85 22.40 -2.61
C LEU A 633 -14.01 22.18 -1.63
N GLY A 634 -13.89 21.28 -0.66
CA GLY A 634 -15.01 20.84 0.19
C GLY A 634 -16.14 20.18 -0.62
N ALA A 635 -15.82 19.59 -1.77
CA ALA A 635 -16.80 19.08 -2.72
C ALA A 635 -17.26 17.65 -2.37
N VAL A 636 -18.48 17.31 -2.76
CA VAL A 636 -19.03 15.94 -2.61
C VAL A 636 -18.09 14.94 -3.31
N PRO A 637 -17.60 13.89 -2.60
CA PRO A 637 -16.73 12.87 -3.19
C PRO A 637 -17.46 12.04 -4.25
N ILE A 638 -16.90 11.99 -5.45
CA ILE A 638 -17.33 11.08 -6.53
C ILE A 638 -16.62 9.74 -6.33
N ALA A 639 -17.38 8.65 -6.30
CA ALA A 639 -16.81 7.32 -6.11
C ALA A 639 -16.01 6.85 -7.34
N ALA A 640 -14.91 6.13 -7.14
CA ALA A 640 -14.08 5.61 -8.23
C ALA A 640 -14.88 4.76 -9.25
N LYS A 641 -15.87 4.00 -8.77
CA LYS A 641 -16.79 3.22 -9.60
C LYS A 641 -17.63 4.10 -10.53
N GLU A 642 -18.10 5.25 -10.07
CA GLU A 642 -18.89 6.20 -10.87
C GLU A 642 -18.01 7.00 -11.84
N LEU A 643 -16.80 7.37 -11.40
CA LEU A 643 -15.83 8.13 -12.19
C LEU A 643 -15.32 7.34 -13.41
N TRP A 644 -15.08 6.03 -13.24
CA TRP A 644 -14.50 5.15 -14.26
C TRP A 644 -15.48 4.13 -14.83
N ASP A 645 -16.78 4.30 -14.59
CA ASP A 645 -17.79 3.40 -15.13
C ASP A 645 -17.75 3.38 -16.66
N LYS A 646 -18.01 2.20 -17.24
CA LYS A 646 -18.25 2.04 -18.68
C LYS A 646 -19.74 2.17 -19.01
N ASN A 647 -20.52 2.77 -18.12
CA ASN A 647 -21.90 3.15 -18.38
C ASN A 647 -21.95 4.14 -19.56
N CYS A 648 -22.13 3.59 -20.76
CA CYS A 648 -22.38 4.32 -21.98
C CYS A 648 -23.63 5.17 -21.75
N GLY A 649 -23.46 6.49 -21.62
CA GLY A 649 -24.58 7.40 -21.43
C GLY A 649 -25.62 7.17 -22.54
N ALA A 650 -26.90 7.03 -22.18
CA ALA A 650 -27.95 6.59 -23.07
C ALA A 650 -28.22 7.57 -24.23
N LEU A 651 -27.40 7.46 -25.28
CA LEU A 651 -27.72 7.88 -26.63
C LEU A 651 -28.55 6.77 -27.28
N MET A 652 -29.55 7.15 -28.07
CA MET A 652 -30.56 6.24 -28.66
C MET A 652 -30.03 5.39 -29.84
N ASP A 653 -28.73 5.10 -29.81
CA ASP A 653 -27.96 4.31 -30.77
C ASP A 653 -26.99 3.47 -29.95
N GLY A 654 -27.26 2.16 -29.87
CA GLY A 654 -26.50 1.22 -29.05
C GLY A 654 -25.12 0.82 -29.60
N THR A 655 -24.53 1.58 -30.52
CA THR A 655 -23.27 1.19 -31.20
C THR A 655 -22.01 1.93 -30.79
N THR A 656 -22.10 3.02 -30.01
CA THR A 656 -20.90 3.76 -29.51
C THR A 656 -20.95 4.04 -28.02
N CYS A 657 -20.00 3.49 -27.26
CA CYS A 657 -19.86 3.76 -25.84
C CYS A 657 -18.96 4.98 -25.58
N GLU A 658 -19.47 6.00 -24.90
CA GLU A 658 -18.75 7.24 -24.61
C GLU A 658 -18.64 7.49 -23.09
N PRO A 659 -17.54 8.10 -22.60
CA PRO A 659 -17.28 8.20 -21.17
C PRO A 659 -18.13 9.30 -20.52
N ARG A 660 -18.71 9.02 -19.34
CA ARG A 660 -19.46 10.01 -18.55
C ARG A 660 -18.54 11.14 -18.05
N TYR A 661 -17.37 10.79 -17.53
CA TYR A 661 -16.37 11.70 -17.00
C TYR A 661 -15.08 11.69 -17.83
N SER A 662 -14.36 12.82 -17.85
CA SER A 662 -13.00 12.92 -18.41
C SER A 662 -12.16 13.85 -17.55
N ALA A 663 -10.99 13.39 -17.13
CA ALA A 663 -10.03 14.13 -16.32
C ALA A 663 -8.90 14.71 -17.18
N TYR A 664 -8.47 15.93 -16.87
CA TYR A 664 -7.35 16.60 -17.52
C TYR A 664 -6.37 17.07 -16.45
N MET A 665 -5.15 16.52 -16.48
CA MET A 665 -4.09 16.76 -15.52
C MET A 665 -3.04 17.69 -16.14
N TYR A 666 -2.78 18.84 -15.53
CA TYR A 666 -1.73 19.76 -15.98
C TYR A 666 -0.41 19.42 -15.29
N ILE A 667 0.57 18.97 -16.08
CA ILE A 667 1.88 18.49 -15.63
C ILE A 667 2.95 19.54 -15.91
N ARG A 668 3.78 19.83 -14.90
CA ARG A 668 5.00 20.63 -14.97
C ARG A 668 6.15 19.87 -14.33
N GLY A 669 7.19 19.54 -15.12
CA GLY A 669 8.24 18.63 -14.66
C GLY A 669 7.66 17.25 -14.34
N THR A 670 7.74 16.81 -13.09
CA THR A 670 7.08 15.58 -12.60
C THR A 670 5.79 15.82 -11.81
N LYS A 671 5.36 17.08 -11.65
CA LYS A 671 4.23 17.43 -10.77
C LYS A 671 2.97 17.80 -11.53
N CYS A 672 1.83 17.28 -11.08
CA CYS A 672 0.51 17.74 -11.44
C CYS A 672 0.17 19.00 -10.63
N VAL A 673 0.13 20.15 -11.31
CA VAL A 673 -0.08 21.49 -10.71
C VAL A 673 -1.47 22.07 -11.00
N GLY A 674 -2.27 21.41 -11.83
CA GLY A 674 -3.66 21.76 -12.10
C GLY A 674 -4.48 20.55 -12.54
N TYR A 675 -5.79 20.59 -12.30
CA TYR A 675 -6.69 19.48 -12.56
C TYR A 675 -8.05 19.99 -13.01
N LEU A 676 -8.66 19.31 -13.97
CA LEU A 676 -9.99 19.61 -14.49
C LEU A 676 -10.75 18.30 -14.70
N LEU A 677 -11.94 18.18 -14.10
CA LEU A 677 -12.90 17.10 -14.35
C LEU A 677 -14.08 17.66 -15.15
N THR A 678 -14.39 17.04 -16.28
CA THR A 678 -15.56 17.38 -17.10
C THR A 678 -16.52 16.22 -17.20
N GLU A 679 -17.81 16.53 -17.36
CA GLU A 679 -18.86 15.56 -17.63
C GLU A 679 -19.78 16.01 -18.76
N ARG A 680 -20.65 15.10 -19.22
CA ARG A 680 -21.66 15.42 -20.23
C ARG A 680 -22.98 15.77 -19.57
N ILE A 681 -23.52 16.92 -19.98
CA ILE A 681 -24.81 17.45 -19.53
C ILE A 681 -25.70 17.71 -20.74
N THR A 682 -26.99 17.97 -20.50
CA THR A 682 -27.95 18.36 -21.55
C THR A 682 -28.63 19.69 -21.28
N ARG A 683 -28.59 20.18 -20.03
CA ARG A 683 -29.28 21.39 -19.56
C ARG A 683 -28.38 22.17 -18.60
N ALA A 684 -28.48 23.49 -18.63
CA ALA A 684 -27.89 24.37 -17.65
C ALA A 684 -28.76 25.63 -17.44
N ALA A 685 -28.60 26.32 -16.33
CA ALA A 685 -29.22 27.61 -16.07
C ALA A 685 -28.26 28.76 -16.43
N CYS A 686 -28.80 29.84 -17.00
CA CYS A 686 -28.01 31.02 -17.35
C CYS A 686 -27.86 31.96 -16.14
N VAL A 687 -26.64 32.41 -15.85
CA VAL A 687 -26.37 33.40 -14.79
C VAL A 687 -26.90 34.76 -15.21
N GLN A 688 -27.89 35.28 -14.49
CA GLN A 688 -28.52 36.57 -14.76
C GLN A 688 -27.79 37.73 -14.05
N GLU A 689 -28.08 38.95 -14.50
CA GLU A 689 -27.71 40.18 -13.81
C GLU A 689 -28.75 40.48 -12.70
N PRO A 690 -28.32 40.70 -11.45
CA PRO A 690 -29.25 40.96 -10.34
C PRO A 690 -30.16 42.17 -10.59
N GLU A 691 -31.42 42.09 -10.16
CA GLU A 691 -32.41 43.18 -10.35
C GLU A 691 -31.95 44.52 -9.75
N SER A 692 -31.19 44.48 -8.65
CA SER A 692 -30.60 45.67 -8.01
C SER A 692 -29.62 46.42 -8.93
N SER A 693 -28.97 45.72 -9.86
CA SER A 693 -28.06 46.28 -10.86
C SER A 693 -28.84 46.96 -11.99
N ARG A 694 -29.87 46.29 -12.51
CA ARG A 694 -30.73 46.81 -13.60
C ARG A 694 -31.40 48.15 -13.25
N LYS A 695 -31.76 48.37 -11.98
CA LYS A 695 -32.31 49.65 -11.51
C LYS A 695 -31.29 50.79 -11.45
N LYS A 696 -29.98 50.49 -11.29
CA LYS A 696 -28.92 51.52 -11.35
C LYS A 696 -28.58 51.91 -12.78
N THR A 697 -28.48 50.96 -13.71
CA THR A 697 -28.20 51.24 -15.14
C THR A 697 -29.32 52.01 -15.84
N ALA A 698 -30.57 51.88 -15.40
CA ALA A 698 -31.68 52.71 -15.88
C ALA A 698 -31.61 54.18 -15.43
N ALA A 699 -30.90 54.49 -14.33
CA ALA A 699 -30.84 55.81 -13.71
C ALA A 699 -29.61 56.65 -14.08
N SER A 700 -28.69 56.11 -14.88
CA SER A 700 -27.43 56.78 -15.28
C SER A 700 -27.22 56.74 -16.79
N ARG A 701 -28.04 57.51 -17.52
CA ARG A 701 -27.87 57.74 -18.95
C ARG A 701 -27.10 59.07 -19.16
N GLU A 702 -25.90 58.96 -19.74
CA GLU A 702 -24.94 60.04 -20.06
C GLU A 702 -24.23 60.70 -18.85
N PRO A 703 -22.94 61.15 -18.97
CA PRO A 703 -22.38 61.80 -20.16
C PRO A 703 -20.95 61.41 -20.65
N ALA A 704 -20.67 61.90 -21.87
CA ALA A 704 -19.38 62.31 -22.47
C ALA A 704 -18.28 61.28 -22.83
N LEU A 705 -17.85 61.32 -24.10
CA LEU A 705 -16.60 60.74 -24.58
C LEU A 705 -15.37 61.54 -24.07
N PRO A 706 -14.34 60.88 -23.52
CA PRO A 706 -13.01 61.48 -23.38
C PRO A 706 -12.19 61.25 -24.67
N SER A 707 -11.66 62.33 -25.23
CA SER A 707 -10.66 62.30 -26.31
C SER A 707 -9.31 61.79 -25.79
N GLY A 708 -9.10 60.47 -25.87
CA GLY A 708 -7.87 59.81 -25.45
C GLY A 708 -7.28 58.92 -26.54
N THR A 709 -5.95 58.71 -26.50
CA THR A 709 -5.29 57.76 -27.39
C THR A 709 -5.80 56.34 -27.13
N ALA A 710 -5.77 55.47 -28.14
CA ALA A 710 -6.33 54.11 -28.04
C ALA A 710 -5.82 53.32 -26.81
N LEU A 711 -4.58 53.58 -26.36
CA LEU A 711 -3.97 52.98 -25.17
C LEU A 711 -4.58 53.48 -23.84
N SER A 712 -4.93 54.76 -23.71
CA SER A 712 -5.60 55.26 -22.50
C SER A 712 -7.04 54.75 -22.42
N THR A 713 -7.74 54.69 -23.55
CA THR A 713 -9.10 54.10 -23.64
C THR A 713 -9.08 52.61 -23.31
N LEU A 714 -8.04 51.86 -23.73
CA LEU A 714 -7.83 50.46 -23.35
C LEU A 714 -7.53 50.28 -21.86
N LYS A 715 -6.70 51.14 -21.26
CA LYS A 715 -6.43 51.11 -19.81
C LYS A 715 -7.70 51.42 -19.00
N ALA A 716 -8.45 52.46 -19.37
CA ALA A 716 -9.71 52.82 -18.72
C ALA A 716 -10.76 51.70 -18.83
N ARG A 717 -10.93 51.10 -20.02
CA ARG A 717 -11.81 49.92 -20.21
C ARG A 717 -11.38 48.72 -19.37
N LYS A 718 -10.07 48.44 -19.28
CA LYS A 718 -9.52 47.35 -18.46
C LYS A 718 -9.77 47.58 -16.97
N GLN A 719 -9.60 48.82 -16.50
CA GLN A 719 -9.83 49.19 -15.10
C GLN A 719 -11.33 49.16 -14.74
N ALA A 720 -12.20 49.75 -15.56
CA ALA A 720 -13.65 49.67 -15.37
C ALA A 720 -14.17 48.22 -15.39
N ALA A 721 -13.60 47.35 -16.24
CA ALA A 721 -13.90 45.93 -16.23
C ALA A 721 -13.42 45.22 -14.94
N GLN A 722 -12.26 45.61 -14.38
CA GLN A 722 -11.78 45.08 -13.09
C GLN A 722 -12.66 45.53 -11.92
N GLU A 723 -13.10 46.78 -11.91
CA GLU A 723 -14.00 47.35 -10.90
C GLU A 723 -15.41 46.70 -10.97
N ALA A 724 -15.95 46.52 -12.18
CA ALA A 724 -17.22 45.80 -12.38
C ALA A 724 -17.13 44.31 -12.00
N VAL A 725 -16.00 43.64 -12.25
CA VAL A 725 -15.75 42.28 -11.75
C VAL A 725 -15.70 42.24 -10.22
N ALA A 726 -15.12 43.25 -9.57
CA ALA A 726 -15.03 43.33 -8.10
C ALA A 726 -16.40 43.55 -7.45
N GLU A 727 -17.26 44.39 -8.03
CA GLU A 727 -18.62 44.62 -7.53
C GLU A 727 -19.51 43.38 -7.73
N ALA A 728 -19.44 42.73 -8.90
CA ALA A 728 -20.17 41.49 -9.19
C ALA A 728 -19.71 40.28 -8.36
N VAL A 729 -18.67 40.39 -7.52
CA VAL A 729 -18.25 39.35 -6.56
C VAL A 729 -18.95 39.52 -5.20
N LYS A 730 -19.56 40.67 -4.91
CA LYS A 730 -20.25 40.94 -3.63
C LYS A 730 -21.68 40.40 -3.55
N HIS A 731 -22.30 40.09 -4.70
CA HIS A 731 -23.68 39.61 -4.78
C HIS A 731 -23.75 38.10 -5.06
N PRO A 732 -24.76 37.38 -4.52
CA PRO A 732 -25.03 35.99 -4.90
C PRO A 732 -25.23 35.82 -6.40
N ILE A 733 -24.99 34.60 -6.90
CA ILE A 733 -25.22 34.27 -8.31
C ILE A 733 -26.72 33.98 -8.49
N GLU A 734 -27.42 34.87 -9.18
CA GLU A 734 -28.81 34.66 -9.58
C GLU A 734 -28.87 33.85 -10.88
N LEU A 735 -29.72 32.82 -10.91
CA LEU A 735 -29.89 31.91 -12.05
C LEU A 735 -31.24 32.15 -12.72
N SER A 736 -31.26 32.02 -14.05
CA SER A 736 -32.49 32.03 -14.83
C SER A 736 -33.39 30.85 -14.43
N PRO A 737 -34.73 31.05 -14.28
CA PRO A 737 -35.67 29.95 -14.10
C PRO A 737 -35.79 29.06 -15.35
N GLU A 738 -35.41 29.59 -16.52
CA GLU A 738 -35.36 28.85 -17.78
C GLU A 738 -33.99 28.17 -17.98
N THR A 739 -34.02 26.90 -18.38
CA THR A 739 -32.81 26.12 -18.70
C THR A 739 -32.50 26.16 -20.20
N SER A 740 -31.25 26.44 -20.54
CA SER A 740 -30.72 26.37 -21.89
C SER A 740 -30.08 25.00 -22.15
N GLY A 741 -29.96 24.62 -23.43
CA GLY A 741 -29.16 23.47 -23.83
C GLY A 741 -27.67 23.73 -23.58
N ALA A 742 -27.01 22.79 -22.92
CA ALA A 742 -25.56 22.77 -22.72
C ALA A 742 -25.07 21.34 -22.92
N LYS A 743 -23.81 21.15 -23.36
CA LYS A 743 -23.28 19.82 -23.74
C LYS A 743 -22.06 19.38 -22.92
N LEU A 744 -21.38 20.31 -22.24
CA LEU A 744 -20.17 20.04 -21.46
C LEU A 744 -20.26 20.70 -20.07
N GLY A 745 -20.27 19.87 -19.02
CA GLY A 745 -20.22 20.29 -17.63
C GLY A 745 -18.78 20.33 -17.11
N ILE A 746 -18.40 21.43 -16.47
CA ILE A 746 -17.15 21.57 -15.71
C ILE A 746 -17.47 21.21 -14.25
N SER A 747 -17.18 19.96 -13.88
CA SER A 747 -17.53 19.37 -12.58
C SER A 747 -16.57 19.79 -11.47
N ARG A 748 -15.25 19.76 -11.74
CA ARG A 748 -14.23 20.21 -10.77
C ARG A 748 -13.11 20.90 -11.52
N ILE A 749 -12.66 22.07 -11.05
CA ILE A 749 -11.49 22.76 -11.62
C ILE A 749 -10.58 23.29 -10.52
N TRP A 750 -9.30 22.98 -10.62
CA TRP A 750 -8.32 23.27 -9.57
C TRP A 750 -6.96 23.65 -10.15
N THR A 751 -6.22 24.43 -9.37
CA THR A 751 -4.81 24.77 -9.62
C THR A 751 -4.12 24.95 -8.28
N SER A 752 -2.95 24.33 -8.14
CA SER A 752 -2.08 24.41 -6.95
C SER A 752 -1.85 25.87 -6.54
N PRO A 753 -1.95 26.24 -5.24
CA PRO A 753 -1.87 27.62 -4.77
C PRO A 753 -0.68 28.43 -5.30
N THR A 754 0.53 27.85 -5.34
CA THR A 754 1.75 28.49 -5.86
C THR A 754 1.73 28.73 -7.38
N HIS A 755 0.86 28.00 -8.09
CA HIS A 755 0.73 28.02 -9.55
C HIS A 755 -0.54 28.76 -10.03
N ARG A 756 -1.37 29.28 -9.10
CA ARG A 756 -2.55 30.09 -9.44
C ARG A 756 -2.15 31.36 -10.19
N GLN A 757 -3.10 31.90 -10.96
CA GLN A 757 -2.95 33.10 -11.80
C GLN A 757 -2.01 33.00 -13.01
N GLN A 758 -1.21 31.93 -13.15
CA GLN A 758 -0.31 31.67 -14.30
C GLN A 758 -1.04 31.22 -15.60
N GLY A 759 -2.34 31.47 -15.74
CA GLY A 759 -3.12 31.09 -16.92
C GLY A 759 -3.56 29.60 -17.01
N ILE A 760 -2.99 28.70 -16.21
CA ILE A 760 -3.22 27.24 -16.22
C ILE A 760 -4.70 26.85 -16.36
N GLY A 761 -5.59 27.39 -15.52
CA GLY A 761 -7.02 27.06 -15.57
C GLY A 761 -7.73 27.45 -16.88
N ILE A 762 -7.26 28.48 -17.60
CA ILE A 762 -7.78 28.84 -18.93
C ILE A 762 -7.29 27.85 -19.99
N VAL A 763 -6.04 27.39 -19.89
CA VAL A 763 -5.48 26.42 -20.83
C VAL A 763 -6.16 25.05 -20.66
N LEU A 764 -6.45 24.62 -19.43
CA LEU A 764 -7.25 23.42 -19.15
C LEU A 764 -8.65 23.49 -19.77
N LEU A 765 -9.39 24.58 -19.57
CA LEU A 765 -10.72 24.78 -20.18
C LEU A 765 -10.68 24.76 -21.71
N ASN A 766 -9.67 25.42 -22.31
CA ASN A 766 -9.47 25.41 -23.76
C ASN A 766 -9.09 24.01 -24.30
N ALA A 767 -8.31 23.23 -23.54
CA ALA A 767 -7.94 21.87 -23.91
C ALA A 767 -9.16 20.94 -23.91
N ALA A 768 -10.01 21.01 -22.89
CA ALA A 768 -11.25 20.23 -22.82
C ALA A 768 -12.23 20.58 -23.96
N LEU A 769 -12.42 21.87 -24.27
CA LEU A 769 -13.29 22.30 -25.37
C LEU A 769 -12.76 21.82 -26.75
N ARG A 770 -11.44 21.92 -26.97
CA ARG A 770 -10.79 21.39 -28.19
C ARG A 770 -10.95 19.88 -28.29
N HIS A 771 -10.72 19.14 -27.20
CA HIS A 771 -10.86 17.70 -27.18
C HIS A 771 -12.28 17.25 -27.57
N TYR A 772 -13.29 17.88 -26.98
CA TYR A 772 -14.70 17.62 -27.28
C TYR A 772 -14.99 17.81 -28.79
N ASN A 773 -14.60 18.96 -29.35
CA ASN A 773 -14.80 19.23 -30.77
C ASN A 773 -14.03 18.24 -31.68
N THR A 774 -12.82 17.80 -31.31
CA THR A 774 -12.09 16.79 -32.10
C THR A 774 -12.78 15.42 -32.14
N ARG A 775 -13.38 14.95 -31.04
CA ARG A 775 -14.14 13.68 -31.01
C ARG A 775 -15.45 13.77 -31.81
N SER A 776 -16.09 14.94 -31.85
CA SER A 776 -17.40 15.16 -32.48
C SER A 776 -17.43 15.18 -34.02
N THR A 777 -16.28 15.05 -34.69
CA THR A 777 -16.17 15.15 -36.16
C THR A 777 -16.55 13.87 -36.93
N ARG A 778 -16.84 12.76 -36.23
CA ARG A 778 -17.45 11.57 -36.85
C ARG A 778 -18.97 11.73 -36.85
N GLN A 779 -19.50 12.13 -38.01
CA GLN A 779 -20.93 12.28 -38.37
C GLN A 779 -21.67 13.49 -37.74
N THR A 780 -21.88 14.51 -38.58
CA THR A 780 -23.00 15.48 -38.56
C THR A 780 -23.25 16.39 -37.34
N ALA A 781 -22.48 16.32 -36.26
CA ALA A 781 -22.62 17.25 -35.13
C ALA A 781 -21.85 18.58 -35.34
N ALA A 782 -22.51 19.72 -35.10
CA ALA A 782 -21.88 21.04 -35.16
C ALA A 782 -20.90 21.28 -34.00
N GLU A 783 -19.80 21.99 -34.28
CA GLU A 783 -18.79 22.39 -33.27
C GLU A 783 -19.45 23.12 -32.10
N ILE A 784 -19.07 22.77 -30.87
CA ILE A 784 -19.56 23.47 -29.67
C ILE A 784 -18.73 24.71 -29.38
N GLY A 785 -19.44 25.77 -28.99
CA GLY A 785 -18.86 27.03 -28.56
C GLY A 785 -18.56 27.04 -27.06
N LYS A 786 -18.18 28.21 -26.53
CA LYS A 786 -18.04 28.36 -25.07
C LYS A 786 -19.40 28.34 -24.38
N GLU A 787 -20.40 28.86 -25.06
CA GLU A 787 -21.81 28.93 -24.70
C GLU A 787 -22.43 27.57 -24.36
N ASP A 788 -21.98 26.47 -24.98
CA ASP A 788 -22.42 25.10 -24.66
C ASP A 788 -21.81 24.54 -23.35
N VAL A 789 -20.93 25.29 -22.69
CA VAL A 789 -20.21 24.87 -21.47
C VAL A 789 -20.84 25.49 -20.22
N ALA A 790 -21.06 24.67 -19.19
CA ALA A 790 -21.57 25.12 -17.89
C ALA A 790 -20.64 24.70 -16.74
N PHE A 791 -20.69 25.41 -15.62
CA PHE A 791 -19.91 25.09 -14.40
C PHE A 791 -20.82 24.55 -13.30
N SER A 792 -20.42 23.47 -12.61
CA SER A 792 -21.15 23.00 -11.43
C SER A 792 -20.90 23.96 -10.26
N GLN A 793 -21.96 24.41 -9.60
CA GLN A 793 -21.95 25.19 -8.34
C GLN A 793 -20.65 25.99 -8.06
N PRO A 794 -20.38 27.06 -8.82
CA PRO A 794 -19.05 27.67 -8.88
C PRO A 794 -18.67 28.39 -7.57
N THR A 795 -17.53 28.03 -7.00
CA THR A 795 -16.90 28.80 -5.89
C THR A 795 -16.58 30.24 -6.32
N ALA A 796 -16.36 31.15 -5.36
CA ALA A 796 -15.97 32.53 -5.68
C ALA A 796 -14.71 32.64 -6.57
N ALA A 797 -13.80 31.66 -6.51
CA ALA A 797 -12.66 31.56 -7.43
C ALA A 797 -13.06 31.01 -8.81
N GLY A 798 -13.93 29.99 -8.85
CA GLY A 798 -14.51 29.45 -10.08
C GLY A 798 -15.30 30.49 -10.88
N ALA A 799 -16.16 31.28 -10.21
CA ALA A 799 -16.93 32.34 -10.85
C ALA A 799 -16.04 33.44 -11.48
N ARG A 800 -14.93 33.82 -10.81
CA ARG A 800 -13.93 34.74 -11.39
C ARG A 800 -13.23 34.14 -12.61
N LEU A 801 -12.93 32.84 -12.59
CA LEU A 801 -12.33 32.12 -13.73
C LEU A 801 -13.32 32.03 -14.91
N ALA A 802 -14.58 31.65 -14.65
CA ALA A 802 -15.63 31.58 -15.66
C ALA A 802 -15.83 32.94 -16.34
N ARG A 803 -16.06 34.02 -15.57
CA ARG A 803 -16.20 35.39 -16.11
C ARG A 803 -15.01 35.80 -16.99
N LYS A 804 -13.78 35.46 -16.57
CA LYS A 804 -12.55 35.73 -17.34
C LYS A 804 -12.44 34.88 -18.61
N TRP A 805 -12.89 33.64 -18.59
CA TRP A 805 -12.81 32.71 -19.74
C TRP A 805 -13.90 32.98 -20.79
N PHE A 806 -15.11 33.31 -20.35
CA PHE A 806 -16.23 33.74 -21.19
C PHE A 806 -16.11 35.19 -21.69
N GLY A 807 -15.37 36.05 -20.98
CA GLY A 807 -15.23 37.48 -21.33
C GLY A 807 -16.46 38.34 -20.98
N ARG A 808 -17.40 37.83 -20.19
CA ARG A 808 -18.66 38.48 -19.78
C ARG A 808 -18.93 38.26 -18.29
N LEU A 809 -19.57 39.23 -17.63
CA LEU A 809 -19.90 39.19 -16.19
C LEU A 809 -21.07 38.23 -15.88
N TYR A 810 -22.07 38.24 -16.76
CA TYR A 810 -23.31 37.48 -16.72
C TYR A 810 -23.51 36.76 -18.07
N GLY A 811 -24.54 35.93 -18.22
CA GLY A 811 -24.84 35.22 -19.46
C GLY A 811 -24.03 33.94 -19.70
N TRP A 812 -23.29 33.47 -18.70
CA TRP A 812 -22.59 32.18 -18.71
C TRP A 812 -23.39 31.13 -17.91
N HIS A 813 -23.14 29.85 -18.17
CA HIS A 813 -24.02 28.78 -17.67
C HIS A 813 -23.49 28.10 -16.39
N VAL A 814 -24.43 27.72 -15.53
CA VAL A 814 -24.23 26.93 -14.32
C VAL A 814 -25.19 25.75 -14.33
N TYR A 815 -24.74 24.59 -13.90
CA TYR A 815 -25.60 23.43 -13.68
C TYR A 815 -25.51 22.95 -12.23
N VAL A 816 -26.48 22.13 -11.86
CA VAL A 816 -26.58 21.46 -10.56
C VAL A 816 -26.66 19.97 -10.88
N ASP A 817 -25.82 19.18 -10.20
CA ASP A 817 -25.77 17.72 -10.29
C ASP A 817 -27.06 17.09 -9.73
#